data_AF-A0A0W0YP32-F1
#
_entry.id   AF-A0A0W0YP32-F1
#
_cell.length_a   1.000
_cell.length_b   1.000
_cell.length_c   1.000
_cell.angle_alpha   90.00
_cell.angle_beta   90.00
_cell.angle_gamma   90.00
#
_symmetry.space_group_name_H-M   'P 1'
#
loop_
_entity.id
_entity.type
_entity.pdbx_description
1 polymer ?
#
loop_
_entity_poly.entity_id
_entity_poly.type
_entity_poly.pdbx_seq_one_letter_code
_entity_poly.pdbx_strand_id
1 'polypeptide(L)'
;MPDFVTTNGHTQIIVPLTIMPHRHQALPTLTGSPFSYEAGTVLYGHYNMEYLLPGGDILRLIANHNQKTVQLMLFTHQPDLIQLLPGDRPSSLVANVISKIHRYRIRSASYNQPLTPIQEQKLKLTNECIDSLKKLLKKERRLNCQDHEGHEALRRKVIQIVGYCSDQNRLLATSPLISEGFLGNVLYEAHKTAQHYSFNRIYSVSRQDQMDFSRIIKNSGTQQELPCLVWDSELHIGHNNKDLDDALSVICDYYKLPPATNLSGVPANRFAQLTTFFSKLWDDGHDWINYLAMDAKPEHKTETQQRLDGVTLTQISPYYRLQGFPQQGYLDLKSLIYRLTNISSEPVLAKNMKHAKKIISQHPHGSWAIIPNKELILIRLENKVVELRYFVHDKLFYPLPEGQDLYTLGQISKRHLYLPERVSLRLKAFISRIPGFFNKFYKNMHQFVVHDLQDDFFNHIQETHIPKPAKQDADELNERRVKIRNSLILALENKGLLATGQTLEEFIKEQISKSPYIIARPNHPPSPHPYDNPVHRILGVIRHAAGFFIDISEQNPLIGTLAMAAYAYGGGAVLAPELLKSILTKLHLHGLIAGIEPTQKLARWMSHGTISESISASAIYWQTTVAGGNLDKFFVEAISVLKEDPGEIAIIAALALGLGYSLTKLIPSLGEEMGDFPYTNYAALGGKGGAALYDTIMHPGDDWFLGTCKWLCKGFVTLGKLCIAPFFEGYYYGFNNGFLNGWKKSGILLKSLNKQILAASVDFVLALFTIPLLELSALLIHVPFRGITNLLIKTLAILGNISAPGELLISFSTREPSKNLIANFRFSPLYGFTSPFGRFSDNPFVNISINIIRVLYLPPLQLIKNLVILPLLDVISFSTRLFLTALDPITRIMTYAVGSVLITVGEAWDNSFGILFAASSKGMASACNWIDNKASTVKQTALSFIENQRGQLYHWAFAQEDHKLHSTLDDAKYYSSDPRRYELIPHSNSHCLLHALLNTNNETSFQEECHHTPSHYQNLFTIKKSSKEQIISCQDQSINSCI
;
A
#
# COMPACT_ATOMS: atom_id res chain seq x y z
N MET A 1 -16.50 -10.53 -27.15
CA MET A 1 -17.43 -10.36 -26.02
C MET A 1 -17.05 -11.37 -24.96
N PRO A 2 -17.13 -11.06 -23.66
CA PRO A 2 -16.95 -12.06 -22.62
C PRO A 2 -18.04 -13.13 -22.74
N ASP A 3 -17.67 -14.40 -22.61
CA ASP A 3 -18.64 -15.48 -22.59
C ASP A 3 -19.38 -15.48 -21.25
N PHE A 4 -20.71 -15.59 -21.31
CA PHE A 4 -21.58 -15.62 -20.15
C PHE A 4 -22.17 -17.01 -19.95
N VAL A 5 -22.33 -17.39 -18.70
CA VAL A 5 -23.10 -18.58 -18.32
C VAL A 5 -24.15 -18.16 -17.31
N THR A 6 -25.42 -18.38 -17.64
CA THR A 6 -26.53 -18.21 -16.71
C THR A 6 -26.92 -19.55 -16.14
N THR A 7 -26.66 -19.75 -14.86
CA THR A 7 -27.07 -20.96 -14.11
C THR A 7 -27.98 -20.54 -12.97
N ASN A 8 -29.16 -21.17 -12.84
CA ASN A 8 -30.13 -20.90 -11.78
C ASN A 8 -30.53 -19.40 -11.65
N GLY A 9 -30.63 -18.69 -12.78
CA GLY A 9 -30.97 -17.26 -12.80
C GLY A 9 -29.81 -16.31 -12.43
N HIS A 10 -28.61 -16.83 -12.16
CA HIS A 10 -27.41 -16.02 -11.90
C HIS A 10 -26.51 -16.03 -13.15
N THR A 11 -26.36 -14.87 -13.76
CA THR A 11 -25.49 -14.67 -14.93
C THR A 11 -24.07 -14.39 -14.48
N GLN A 12 -23.13 -15.25 -14.89
CA GLN A 12 -21.73 -15.13 -14.52
C GLN A 12 -20.83 -14.91 -15.75
N ILE A 13 -19.78 -14.11 -15.57
CA ILE A 13 -18.71 -13.92 -16.55
C ILE A 13 -17.74 -15.10 -16.48
N ILE A 14 -17.42 -15.69 -17.62
CA ILE A 14 -16.35 -16.69 -17.68
C ILE A 14 -14.98 -15.99 -17.63
N VAL A 15 -14.14 -16.40 -16.68
CA VAL A 15 -12.73 -16.01 -16.61
C VAL A 15 -11.90 -17.19 -17.15
N PRO A 16 -11.35 -17.08 -18.37
CA PRO A 16 -10.52 -18.13 -18.94
C PRO A 16 -9.16 -18.14 -18.25
N LEU A 17 -8.78 -19.30 -17.75
CA LEU A 17 -7.47 -19.64 -17.18
C LEU A 17 -6.95 -20.89 -17.91
N THR A 18 -5.63 -21.00 -18.02
CA THR A 18 -5.01 -22.23 -18.51
C THR A 18 -5.16 -23.32 -17.46
N ILE A 19 -4.83 -22.98 -16.21
CA ILE A 19 -5.00 -23.85 -15.05
C ILE A 19 -5.88 -23.16 -14.00
N MET A 20 -6.87 -23.88 -13.49
CA MET A 20 -7.67 -23.44 -12.36
C MET A 20 -6.94 -23.63 -11.04
N PRO A 21 -7.19 -22.75 -10.06
CA PRO A 21 -6.71 -22.94 -8.69
C PRO A 21 -7.02 -24.33 -8.16
N HIS A 22 -6.08 -24.89 -7.38
CA HIS A 22 -6.24 -26.16 -6.67
C HIS A 22 -7.48 -26.14 -5.76
N ARG A 23 -7.73 -25.02 -5.09
CA ARG A 23 -8.89 -24.77 -4.23
C ARG A 23 -9.38 -23.34 -4.38
N HIS A 24 -10.69 -23.15 -4.24
CA HIS A 24 -11.27 -21.81 -4.12
C HIS A 24 -12.57 -21.84 -3.32
N GLN A 25 -12.80 -20.82 -2.48
CA GLN A 25 -13.97 -20.75 -1.59
C GLN A 25 -14.37 -19.29 -1.32
N ALA A 26 -15.67 -19.04 -1.24
CA ALA A 26 -16.23 -17.76 -0.81
C ALA A 26 -16.50 -17.78 0.71
N LEU A 27 -16.00 -16.77 1.42
CA LEU A 27 -16.25 -16.57 2.85
C LEU A 27 -17.14 -15.32 3.06
N PRO A 28 -18.17 -15.39 3.93
CA PRO A 28 -19.12 -14.29 4.12
C PRO A 28 -18.53 -13.12 4.89
N THR A 29 -19.06 -11.91 4.64
CA THR A 29 -18.81 -10.72 5.45
C THR A 29 -19.79 -10.67 6.62
N LEU A 30 -19.28 -10.39 7.81
CA LEU A 30 -20.07 -10.19 9.02
C LEU A 30 -20.12 -8.70 9.37
N THR A 31 -21.34 -8.17 9.53
CA THR A 31 -21.58 -6.79 9.97
C THR A 31 -22.52 -6.77 11.17
N GLY A 32 -22.06 -6.24 12.30
CA GLY A 32 -22.88 -6.00 13.47
C GLY A 32 -23.85 -4.84 13.22
N SER A 33 -25.11 -4.99 13.64
CA SER A 33 -26.10 -3.92 13.49
C SER A 33 -25.80 -2.76 14.44
N PRO A 34 -26.11 -1.51 14.05
CA PRO A 34 -25.79 -0.31 14.84
C PRO A 34 -26.48 -0.25 16.20
N PHE A 35 -27.52 -1.06 16.42
CA PHE A 35 -28.32 -1.11 17.65
C PHE A 35 -28.13 -2.41 18.46
N SER A 36 -27.20 -3.28 18.05
CA SER A 36 -26.89 -4.53 18.76
C SER A 36 -25.69 -4.40 19.69
N TYR A 37 -25.50 -5.40 20.56
CA TYR A 37 -24.27 -5.55 21.34
C TYR A 37 -23.01 -5.71 20.46
N GLU A 38 -23.18 -6.07 19.18
CA GLU A 38 -22.09 -6.21 18.21
C GLU A 38 -21.87 -4.95 17.37
N ALA A 39 -22.53 -3.83 17.69
CA ALA A 39 -22.35 -2.56 16.99
C ALA A 39 -20.87 -2.14 16.90
N GLY A 40 -20.41 -1.87 15.68
CA GLY A 40 -19.02 -1.53 15.37
C GLY A 40 -18.16 -2.72 14.94
N THR A 41 -18.67 -3.96 15.02
CA THR A 41 -17.95 -5.16 14.56
C THR A 41 -18.16 -5.36 13.06
N VAL A 42 -17.07 -5.37 12.30
CA VAL A 42 -17.08 -5.66 10.86
C VAL A 42 -15.93 -6.62 10.56
N LEU A 43 -16.26 -7.84 10.16
CA LEU A 43 -15.29 -8.82 9.64
C LEU A 43 -15.57 -8.99 8.15
N TYR A 44 -14.76 -8.35 7.30
CA TYR A 44 -14.92 -8.50 5.86
C TYR A 44 -14.57 -9.91 5.42
N GLY A 45 -15.48 -10.53 4.66
CA GLY A 45 -15.26 -11.79 3.98
C GLY A 45 -14.39 -11.61 2.73
N HIS A 46 -14.06 -12.74 2.11
CA HIS A 46 -13.18 -12.77 0.95
C HIS A 46 -13.43 -13.99 0.09
N TYR A 47 -12.98 -13.92 -1.16
CA TYR A 47 -12.89 -15.08 -2.04
C TYR A 47 -11.45 -15.57 -2.09
N ASN A 48 -11.22 -16.78 -1.60
CA ASN A 48 -9.91 -17.42 -1.52
C ASN A 48 -9.65 -18.29 -2.77
N MET A 49 -8.43 -18.26 -3.30
CA MET A 49 -7.96 -19.07 -4.43
C MET A 49 -6.53 -19.54 -4.18
N GLU A 50 -6.26 -20.83 -4.31
CA GLU A 50 -4.95 -21.44 -3.94
C GLU A 50 -4.30 -22.16 -5.10
N TYR A 51 -3.00 -21.95 -5.29
CA TYR A 51 -2.14 -22.73 -6.17
C TYR A 51 -1.07 -23.48 -5.37
N LEU A 52 -0.83 -24.72 -5.77
CA LEU A 52 0.34 -25.48 -5.33
C LEU A 52 1.53 -25.16 -6.24
N LEU A 53 2.67 -24.90 -5.64
CA LEU A 53 3.92 -24.54 -6.30
C LEU A 53 5.00 -25.63 -6.08
N PRO A 54 6.07 -25.64 -6.90
CA PRO A 54 7.18 -26.57 -6.74
C PRO A 54 7.75 -26.56 -5.31
N GLY A 55 8.06 -27.75 -4.78
CA GLY A 55 8.59 -27.90 -3.42
C GLY A 55 7.53 -28.03 -2.31
N GLY A 56 6.25 -28.07 -2.66
CA GLY A 56 5.15 -28.13 -1.68
C GLY A 56 4.74 -26.75 -1.14
N ASP A 57 5.28 -25.68 -1.72
CA ASP A 57 4.93 -24.31 -1.39
C ASP A 57 3.53 -23.97 -1.91
N ILE A 58 2.83 -23.04 -1.25
CA ILE A 58 1.44 -22.67 -1.59
C ILE A 58 1.36 -21.16 -1.83
N LEU A 59 0.74 -20.76 -2.94
CA LEU A 59 0.38 -19.38 -3.20
C LEU A 59 -1.13 -19.21 -3.08
N ARG A 60 -1.54 -18.43 -2.09
CA ARG A 60 -2.93 -18.09 -1.82
C ARG A 60 -3.22 -16.66 -2.29
N LEU A 61 -4.21 -16.52 -3.17
CA LEU A 61 -4.71 -15.25 -3.69
C LEU A 61 -6.06 -14.96 -3.06
N ILE A 62 -6.14 -13.87 -2.29
CA ILE A 62 -7.30 -13.49 -1.51
C ILE A 62 -7.94 -12.23 -2.11
N ALA A 63 -9.13 -12.38 -2.69
CA ALA A 63 -9.93 -11.26 -3.16
C ALA A 63 -10.86 -10.78 -2.04
N ASN A 64 -10.38 -9.82 -1.26
CA ASN A 64 -11.12 -9.24 -0.14
C ASN A 64 -12.32 -8.39 -0.62
N HIS A 65 -13.46 -8.49 0.06
CA HIS A 65 -14.67 -7.74 -0.31
C HIS A 65 -14.49 -6.22 -0.14
N ASN A 66 -13.62 -5.77 0.77
CA ASN A 66 -13.37 -4.37 1.08
C ASN A 66 -12.12 -3.77 0.42
N GLN A 67 -11.19 -4.62 -0.04
CA GLN A 67 -9.92 -4.17 -0.61
C GLN A 67 -9.95 -4.21 -2.13
N LYS A 68 -9.20 -3.28 -2.70
CA LYS A 68 -9.09 -3.08 -4.15
C LYS A 68 -8.16 -4.08 -4.81
N THR A 69 -7.07 -4.44 -4.14
CA THR A 69 -6.09 -5.42 -4.63
C THR A 69 -6.32 -6.78 -4.01
N VAL A 70 -5.98 -7.82 -4.79
CA VAL A 70 -5.82 -9.16 -4.24
C VAL A 70 -4.64 -9.17 -3.28
N GLN A 71 -4.83 -9.75 -2.10
CA GLN A 71 -3.77 -10.04 -1.15
C GLN A 71 -3.11 -11.37 -1.53
N LEU A 72 -1.79 -11.41 -1.56
CA LEU A 72 -1.00 -12.62 -1.78
C LEU A 72 -0.48 -13.11 -0.43
N MET A 73 -0.74 -14.39 -0.13
CA MET A 73 -0.07 -15.09 0.94
C MET A 73 0.74 -16.24 0.35
N LEU A 74 2.05 -16.17 0.54
CA LEU A 74 2.98 -17.19 0.09
C LEU A 74 3.46 -18.00 1.28
N PHE A 75 3.19 -19.31 1.24
CA PHE A 75 3.66 -20.30 2.19
C PHE A 75 4.87 -20.99 1.56
N THR A 76 6.06 -20.72 2.09
CA THR A 76 7.32 -21.22 1.51
C THR A 76 8.29 -21.73 2.55
N HIS A 77 9.03 -22.78 2.19
CA HIS A 77 10.14 -23.27 3.01
C HIS A 77 11.49 -22.62 2.62
N GLN A 78 11.48 -21.73 1.61
CA GLN A 78 12.69 -21.13 1.04
C GLN A 78 12.92 -19.70 1.58
N PRO A 79 13.95 -19.47 2.42
CA PRO A 79 14.19 -18.15 3.02
C PRO A 79 14.74 -17.13 2.01
N ASP A 80 15.38 -17.59 0.93
CA ASP A 80 15.96 -16.73 -0.09
C ASP A 80 14.88 -15.99 -0.90
N LEU A 81 13.72 -16.61 -1.09
CA LEU A 81 12.58 -16.01 -1.79
C LEU A 81 12.03 -14.81 -1.02
N ILE A 82 11.93 -14.91 0.30
CA ILE A 82 11.46 -13.80 1.18
C ILE A 82 12.34 -12.56 1.04
N GLN A 83 13.65 -12.72 0.85
CA GLN A 83 14.57 -11.59 0.66
C GLN A 83 14.45 -10.94 -0.73
N LEU A 84 13.93 -11.65 -1.73
CA LEU A 84 13.75 -11.15 -3.09
C LEU A 84 12.41 -10.44 -3.27
N LEU A 85 11.39 -10.81 -2.49
CA LEU A 85 10.07 -10.21 -2.55
C LEU A 85 10.11 -8.71 -2.20
N PRO A 86 9.27 -7.89 -2.88
CA PRO A 86 9.19 -6.46 -2.61
C PRO A 86 8.54 -6.20 -1.24
N GLY A 87 8.87 -5.06 -0.63
CA GLY A 87 8.30 -4.65 0.65
C GLY A 87 9.27 -3.83 1.48
N ASP A 88 8.71 -3.00 2.35
CA ASP A 88 9.50 -2.11 3.21
C ASP A 88 10.09 -2.87 4.39
N ARG A 89 11.32 -2.53 4.77
CA ARG A 89 12.06 -3.18 5.88
C ARG A 89 12.39 -2.14 6.95
N PRO A 90 11.38 -1.61 7.67
CA PRO A 90 11.53 -0.42 8.51
C PRO A 90 12.53 -0.59 9.67
N SER A 91 12.87 -1.82 10.02
CA SER A 91 13.74 -2.16 11.14
C SER A 91 15.23 -2.25 10.78
N SER A 92 15.59 -2.17 9.49
CA SER A 92 16.98 -2.12 9.02
C SER A 92 17.14 -1.07 7.93
N LEU A 93 18.07 -0.13 8.14
CA LEU A 93 18.38 0.91 7.17
C LEU A 93 18.90 0.28 5.87
N VAL A 94 19.88 -0.62 5.99
CA VAL A 94 20.58 -1.19 4.82
C VAL A 94 19.64 -2.11 4.04
N ALA A 95 18.88 -2.96 4.72
CA ALA A 95 17.96 -3.88 4.04
C ALA A 95 16.81 -3.14 3.36
N ASN A 96 16.31 -2.04 3.95
CA ASN A 96 15.27 -1.22 3.35
C ASN A 96 15.75 -0.53 2.07
N VAL A 97 16.95 0.07 2.11
CA VAL A 97 17.56 0.71 0.94
C VAL A 97 17.83 -0.31 -0.17
N ILE A 98 18.29 -1.52 0.15
CA ILE A 98 18.42 -2.61 -0.83
C ILE A 98 17.06 -2.95 -1.44
N SER A 99 16.01 -3.06 -0.64
CA SER A 99 14.65 -3.37 -1.14
C SER A 99 14.16 -2.32 -2.15
N LYS A 100 14.31 -1.04 -1.82
CA LYS A 100 13.95 0.07 -2.72
C LYS A 100 14.71 -0.02 -4.05
N ILE A 101 16.04 -0.22 -4.01
CA ILE A 101 16.87 -0.30 -5.23
C ILE A 101 16.58 -1.59 -6.03
N HIS A 102 16.29 -2.69 -5.36
CA HIS A 102 15.94 -3.98 -5.98
C HIS A 102 14.71 -3.87 -6.88
N ARG A 103 13.78 -2.95 -6.58
CA ARG A 103 12.62 -2.67 -7.42
C ARG A 103 12.99 -2.30 -8.86
N TYR A 104 14.08 -1.57 -9.07
CA TYR A 104 14.55 -1.28 -10.44
C TYR A 104 15.01 -2.54 -11.16
N ARG A 105 15.69 -3.46 -10.46
CA ARG A 105 16.12 -4.75 -11.03
C ARG A 105 14.92 -5.59 -11.46
N ILE A 106 13.88 -5.70 -10.61
CA ILE A 106 12.63 -6.40 -10.95
C ILE A 106 12.01 -5.77 -12.20
N ARG A 107 11.82 -4.44 -12.18
CA ARG A 107 11.19 -3.72 -13.29
C ARG A 107 11.97 -3.82 -14.61
N SER A 108 13.30 -3.87 -14.53
CA SER A 108 14.16 -3.99 -15.71
C SER A 108 14.01 -5.35 -16.41
N ALA A 109 13.69 -6.42 -15.67
CA ALA A 109 13.42 -7.74 -16.23
C ALA A 109 12.11 -7.73 -17.05
N SER A 110 11.15 -6.90 -16.67
CA SER A 110 9.87 -6.71 -17.35
C SER A 110 9.94 -5.90 -18.65
N TYR A 111 11.07 -5.26 -18.98
CA TYR A 111 11.19 -4.45 -20.21
C TYR A 111 11.23 -5.31 -21.48
N ASN A 112 10.92 -4.68 -22.62
CA ASN A 112 11.09 -5.29 -23.95
C ASN A 112 12.54 -5.76 -24.15
N GLN A 113 12.70 -7.02 -24.57
CA GLN A 113 13.99 -7.64 -24.83
C GLN A 113 14.33 -7.61 -26.34
N PRO A 114 15.60 -7.44 -26.74
CA PRO A 114 16.76 -7.22 -25.88
C PRO A 114 16.77 -5.82 -25.26
N LEU A 115 17.37 -5.70 -24.08
CA LEU A 115 17.61 -4.40 -23.44
C LEU A 115 18.53 -3.53 -24.29
N THR A 116 18.34 -2.21 -24.24
CA THR A 116 19.27 -1.28 -24.88
C THR A 116 20.60 -1.22 -24.11
N PRO A 117 21.73 -0.88 -24.76
CA PRO A 117 23.04 -0.82 -24.07
C PRO A 117 23.04 0.07 -22.83
N ILE A 118 22.24 1.14 -22.84
CA ILE A 118 22.08 2.07 -21.71
C ILE A 118 21.30 1.42 -20.57
N GLN A 119 20.27 0.63 -20.88
CA GLN A 119 19.52 -0.12 -19.88
C GLN A 119 20.40 -1.19 -19.22
N GLU A 120 21.24 -1.87 -20.00
CA GLU A 120 22.23 -2.82 -19.46
C GLU A 120 23.24 -2.14 -18.53
N GLN A 121 23.74 -0.96 -18.90
CA GLN A 121 24.62 -0.16 -18.03
C GLN A 121 23.92 0.27 -16.74
N LYS A 122 22.66 0.71 -16.80
CA LYS A 122 21.87 1.05 -15.60
C LYS A 122 21.61 -0.15 -14.70
N LEU A 123 21.35 -1.33 -15.29
CA LEU A 123 21.21 -2.57 -14.53
C LEU A 123 22.52 -2.97 -13.86
N LYS A 124 23.66 -2.82 -14.55
CA LYS A 124 24.99 -3.06 -13.98
C LYS A 124 25.28 -2.14 -12.79
N LEU A 125 25.05 -0.84 -12.92
CA LEU A 125 25.18 0.13 -11.82
C LEU A 125 24.31 -0.25 -10.62
N THR A 126 23.08 -0.69 -10.89
CA THR A 126 22.13 -1.12 -9.85
C THR A 126 22.66 -2.34 -9.09
N ASN A 127 23.19 -3.34 -9.81
CA ASN A 127 23.76 -4.54 -9.18
C ASN A 127 25.01 -4.20 -8.35
N GLU A 128 25.91 -3.36 -8.86
CA GLU A 128 27.10 -2.90 -8.12
C GLU A 128 26.74 -2.13 -6.83
N CYS A 129 25.69 -1.31 -6.89
CA CYS A 129 25.16 -0.59 -5.74
C CYS A 129 24.60 -1.56 -4.68
N ILE A 130 23.75 -2.51 -5.10
CA ILE A 130 23.19 -3.55 -4.21
C ILE A 130 24.30 -4.37 -3.55
N ASP A 131 25.31 -4.79 -4.30
CA ASP A 131 26.41 -5.61 -3.77
C ASP A 131 27.31 -4.82 -2.81
N SER A 132 27.47 -3.52 -3.04
CA SER A 132 28.16 -2.62 -2.11
C SER A 132 27.37 -2.46 -0.80
N LEU A 133 26.04 -2.33 -0.87
CA LEU A 133 25.16 -2.24 0.30
C LEU A 133 25.10 -3.56 1.08
N LYS A 134 25.07 -4.72 0.42
CA LYS A 134 25.06 -6.04 1.08
C LYS A 134 26.26 -6.23 2.02
N LYS A 135 27.42 -5.65 1.71
CA LYS A 135 28.61 -5.69 2.60
C LYS A 135 28.36 -4.99 3.95
N LEU A 136 27.44 -4.02 4.00
CA LEU A 136 27.09 -3.27 5.20
C LEU A 136 26.08 -4.00 6.11
N LEU A 137 25.33 -4.99 5.62
CA LEU A 137 24.33 -5.74 6.42
C LEU A 137 24.96 -6.43 7.65
N LYS A 138 26.19 -6.95 7.51
CA LYS A 138 26.93 -7.54 8.64
C LYS A 138 27.43 -6.47 9.61
N LYS A 139 27.75 -5.27 9.12
CA LYS A 139 28.23 -4.16 9.95
C LYS A 139 27.09 -3.59 10.79
N GLU A 140 25.92 -3.39 10.20
CA GLU A 140 24.72 -2.90 10.90
C GLU A 140 24.36 -3.79 12.10
N ARG A 141 24.37 -5.12 11.91
CA ARG A 141 24.09 -6.09 12.99
C ARG A 141 25.09 -6.09 14.16
N ARG A 142 26.28 -5.49 13.97
CA ARG A 142 27.31 -5.40 15.02
C ARG A 142 27.19 -4.11 15.82
N LEU A 143 26.39 -3.15 15.37
CA LEU A 143 26.18 -1.89 16.08
C LEU A 143 25.27 -2.12 17.29
N ASN A 144 25.65 -1.54 18.42
CA ASN A 144 24.82 -1.54 19.61
C ASN A 144 23.75 -0.45 19.51
N CYS A 145 22.60 -0.62 20.17
CA CYS A 145 21.50 0.36 20.13
C CYS A 145 21.92 1.76 20.63
N GLN A 146 22.89 1.83 21.54
CA GLN A 146 23.43 3.06 22.12
C GLN A 146 24.59 3.67 21.30
N ASP A 147 25.09 2.99 20.26
CA ASP A 147 26.18 3.49 19.41
C ASP A 147 25.67 4.50 18.37
N HIS A 148 25.24 5.67 18.86
CA HIS A 148 24.69 6.75 18.03
C HIS A 148 25.67 7.22 16.95
N GLU A 149 26.97 7.32 17.28
CA GLU A 149 27.99 7.71 16.31
C GLU A 149 28.19 6.63 15.23
N GLY A 150 28.23 5.36 15.61
CA GLY A 150 28.30 4.23 14.68
C GLY A 150 27.11 4.15 13.74
N HIS A 151 25.89 4.43 14.23
CA HIS A 151 24.66 4.53 13.44
C HIS A 151 24.71 5.67 12.42
N GLU A 152 25.11 6.87 12.82
CA GLU A 152 25.24 8.00 11.90
C GLU A 152 26.38 7.79 10.88
N ALA A 153 27.47 7.15 11.28
CA ALA A 153 28.53 6.74 10.36
C ALA A 153 28.05 5.70 9.34
N LEU A 154 27.16 4.78 9.73
CA LEU A 154 26.51 3.85 8.82
C LEU A 154 25.58 4.59 7.85
N ARG A 155 24.74 5.50 8.33
CA ARG A 155 23.84 6.32 7.51
C ARG A 155 24.61 7.08 6.43
N ARG A 156 25.70 7.75 6.80
CA ARG A 156 26.59 8.47 5.86
C ARG A 156 27.16 7.54 4.78
N LYS A 157 27.61 6.33 5.15
CA LYS A 157 28.13 5.36 4.18
C LYS A 157 27.06 4.87 3.20
N VAL A 158 25.84 4.61 3.69
CA VAL A 158 24.71 4.22 2.83
C VAL A 158 24.37 5.35 1.86
N ILE A 159 24.22 6.58 2.35
CA ILE A 159 23.97 7.77 1.53
C ILE A 159 25.06 7.96 0.47
N GLN A 160 26.33 7.76 0.82
CA GLN A 160 27.45 7.90 -0.12
C GLN A 160 27.41 6.84 -1.23
N ILE A 161 27.07 5.58 -0.93
CA ILE A 161 26.94 4.52 -1.94
C ILE A 161 25.80 4.83 -2.91
N VAL A 162 24.64 5.24 -2.38
CA VAL A 162 23.48 5.64 -3.21
C VAL A 162 23.80 6.88 -4.04
N GLY A 163 24.48 7.87 -3.45
CA GLY A 163 24.95 9.08 -4.12
C GLY A 163 25.88 8.79 -5.30
N TYR A 164 26.87 7.91 -5.11
CA TYR A 164 27.75 7.48 -6.19
C TYR A 164 26.99 6.84 -7.36
N CYS A 165 26.03 5.96 -7.06
CA CYS A 165 25.18 5.36 -8.10
C CYS A 165 24.31 6.42 -8.81
N SER A 166 23.80 7.40 -8.08
CA SER A 166 23.03 8.53 -8.63
C SER A 166 23.88 9.38 -9.58
N ASP A 167 25.13 9.67 -9.21
CA ASP A 167 26.05 10.45 -10.03
C ASP A 167 26.39 9.74 -11.33
N GLN A 168 26.66 8.43 -11.26
CA GLN A 168 26.92 7.62 -12.46
C GLN A 168 25.69 7.56 -13.37
N ASN A 169 24.48 7.40 -12.81
CA ASN A 169 23.25 7.46 -13.60
C ASN A 169 23.04 8.83 -14.25
N ARG A 170 23.41 9.93 -13.57
CA ARG A 170 23.36 11.29 -14.14
C ARG A 170 24.37 11.47 -15.26
N LEU A 171 25.57 10.90 -15.14
CA LEU A 171 26.56 10.87 -16.22
C LEU A 171 26.04 10.11 -17.45
N LEU A 172 25.31 9.00 -17.26
CA LEU A 172 24.64 8.31 -18.37
C LEU A 172 23.53 9.18 -19.00
N ALA A 173 22.86 9.99 -18.17
CA ALA A 173 21.82 10.91 -18.62
C ALA A 173 22.37 12.21 -19.25
N THR A 174 23.68 12.39 -19.44
CA THR A 174 24.20 13.54 -20.20
C THR A 174 23.96 13.40 -21.70
N SER A 175 23.49 12.25 -22.20
CA SER A 175 23.02 12.15 -23.58
C SER A 175 21.71 12.94 -23.76
N PRO A 176 21.48 13.60 -24.92
CA PRO A 176 20.27 14.39 -25.15
C PRO A 176 18.99 13.56 -25.06
N LEU A 177 19.05 12.27 -25.46
CA LEU A 177 17.87 11.39 -25.53
C LEU A 177 17.61 10.59 -24.24
N ILE A 178 18.58 10.56 -23.32
CA ILE A 178 18.54 9.71 -22.13
C ILE A 178 18.20 10.55 -20.92
N SER A 179 17.20 10.13 -20.15
CA SER A 179 16.90 10.69 -18.83
C SER A 179 17.45 9.78 -17.72
N GLU A 180 17.54 10.31 -16.50
CA GLU A 180 17.84 9.51 -15.30
C GLU A 180 16.81 8.39 -15.11
N GLY A 181 15.57 8.60 -15.56
CA GLY A 181 14.52 7.59 -15.72
C GLY A 181 13.99 7.05 -14.38
N PHE A 182 13.41 5.85 -14.40
CA PHE A 182 12.89 5.20 -13.20
C PHE A 182 13.99 4.90 -12.16
N LEU A 183 15.22 4.60 -12.60
CA LEU A 183 16.36 4.41 -11.71
C LEU A 183 16.67 5.67 -10.89
N GLY A 184 16.59 6.86 -11.50
CA GLY A 184 16.76 8.13 -10.77
C GLY A 184 15.74 8.29 -9.64
N ASN A 185 14.46 8.02 -9.92
CA ASN A 185 13.40 8.07 -8.92
C ASN A 185 13.64 7.07 -7.77
N VAL A 186 14.04 5.83 -8.10
CA VAL A 186 14.34 4.79 -7.10
C VAL A 186 15.55 5.17 -6.22
N LEU A 187 16.61 5.71 -6.82
CA LEU A 187 17.79 6.17 -6.08
C LEU A 187 17.48 7.38 -5.19
N TYR A 188 16.60 8.27 -5.65
CA TYR A 188 16.07 9.37 -4.84
C TYR A 188 15.28 8.86 -3.64
N GLU A 189 14.30 7.96 -3.85
CA GLU A 189 13.52 7.36 -2.77
C GLU A 189 14.40 6.62 -1.77
N ALA A 190 15.42 5.90 -2.25
CA ALA A 190 16.41 5.22 -1.43
C ALA A 190 17.25 6.21 -0.59
N HIS A 191 17.70 7.32 -1.19
CA HIS A 191 18.42 8.38 -0.49
C HIS A 191 17.55 9.03 0.60
N LYS A 192 16.31 9.40 0.27
CA LYS A 192 15.36 9.99 1.21
C LYS A 192 15.05 9.04 2.37
N THR A 193 14.81 7.76 2.07
CA THR A 193 14.57 6.72 3.08
C THR A 193 15.77 6.63 4.03
N ALA A 194 16.99 6.67 3.51
CA ALA A 194 18.19 6.66 4.34
C ALA A 194 18.35 7.94 5.19
N GLN A 195 18.01 9.09 4.64
CA GLN A 195 18.10 10.39 5.32
C GLN A 195 17.19 10.48 6.55
N HIS A 196 15.95 10.00 6.42
CA HIS A 196 14.93 10.09 7.47
C HIS A 196 14.78 8.83 8.31
N TYR A 197 15.63 7.82 8.10
CA TYR A 197 15.59 6.57 8.85
C TYR A 197 15.84 6.81 10.34
N SER A 198 14.92 6.31 11.19
CA SER A 198 15.11 6.31 12.65
C SER A 198 15.66 4.96 13.11
N PHE A 199 16.80 4.98 13.81
CA PHE A 199 17.38 3.76 14.37
C PHE A 199 16.57 3.26 15.57
N ASN A 200 16.58 1.94 15.76
CA ASN A 200 15.98 1.35 16.95
C ASN A 200 16.80 1.76 18.19
N ARG A 201 16.14 2.37 19.18
CA ARG A 201 16.80 2.93 20.37
C ARG A 201 17.11 1.89 21.43
N ILE A 202 16.50 0.70 21.34
CA ILE A 202 16.51 -0.31 22.40
C ILE A 202 17.12 -1.62 21.92
N TYR A 203 16.72 -2.06 20.73
CA TYR A 203 17.14 -3.34 20.19
C TYR A 203 18.17 -3.14 19.08
N SER A 204 19.21 -3.97 19.08
CA SER A 204 20.13 -4.07 17.95
C SER A 204 19.45 -4.76 16.76
N VAL A 205 19.81 -4.38 15.55
CA VAL A 205 19.28 -5.00 14.31
C VAL A 205 19.64 -6.48 14.26
N SER A 206 18.62 -7.33 14.16
CA SER A 206 18.75 -8.78 14.03
C SER A 206 18.76 -9.23 12.57
N ARG A 207 18.95 -10.54 12.33
CA ARG A 207 18.82 -11.12 10.97
C ARG A 207 17.39 -11.07 10.46
N GLN A 208 16.41 -11.31 11.32
CA GLN A 208 15.00 -11.29 10.94
C GLN A 208 14.54 -9.88 10.60
N ASP A 209 15.10 -8.85 11.26
CA ASP A 209 14.87 -7.44 10.89
C ASP A 209 15.37 -7.10 9.48
N GLN A 210 16.30 -7.88 8.95
CA GLN A 210 16.81 -7.80 7.57
C GLN A 210 16.08 -8.76 6.61
N MET A 211 15.01 -9.43 7.07
CA MET A 211 14.28 -10.51 6.38
C MET A 211 15.14 -11.74 6.04
N ASP A 212 16.22 -11.99 6.80
CA ASP A 212 17.07 -13.17 6.67
C ASP A 212 16.66 -14.28 7.66
N PHE A 213 15.83 -15.22 7.20
CA PHE A 213 15.33 -16.37 7.98
C PHE A 213 16.24 -17.61 7.90
N SER A 214 17.39 -17.54 7.22
CA SER A 214 18.26 -18.71 6.97
C SER A 214 18.74 -19.44 8.23
N ARG A 215 18.89 -18.74 9.37
CA ARG A 215 19.29 -19.36 10.64
C ARG A 215 18.15 -20.09 11.35
N ILE A 216 16.91 -19.63 11.21
CA ILE A 216 15.76 -20.27 11.86
C ILE A 216 15.56 -21.67 11.28
N ILE A 217 15.63 -21.78 9.96
CA ILE A 217 15.51 -23.06 9.25
C ILE A 217 16.67 -24.00 9.62
N LYS A 218 17.90 -23.49 9.73
CA LYS A 218 19.06 -24.29 10.14
C LYS A 218 18.98 -24.81 11.58
N ASN A 219 18.47 -23.99 12.49
CA ASN A 219 18.35 -24.36 13.91
C ASN A 219 17.17 -25.32 14.16
N SER A 220 16.09 -25.21 13.38
CA SER A 220 14.91 -26.08 13.46
C SER A 220 15.09 -27.45 12.82
N GLY A 221 16.15 -27.68 12.04
CA GLY A 221 16.47 -28.98 11.42
C GLY A 221 16.75 -30.15 12.39
N THR A 222 16.54 -29.97 13.70
CA THR A 222 16.52 -31.03 14.72
C THR A 222 15.10 -31.50 15.08
N GLN A 223 14.05 -30.78 14.66
CA GLN A 223 12.64 -31.19 14.77
C GLN A 223 12.16 -31.80 13.44
N GLN A 224 11.24 -32.77 13.49
CA GLN A 224 10.85 -33.61 12.34
C GLN A 224 10.15 -32.88 11.17
N GLU A 225 9.78 -31.62 11.32
CA GLU A 225 9.13 -30.81 10.27
C GLU A 225 9.81 -29.45 10.12
N LEU A 226 10.17 -29.09 8.88
CA LEU A 226 10.74 -27.78 8.55
C LEU A 226 9.66 -26.70 8.75
N PRO A 227 9.96 -25.59 9.44
CA PRO A 227 8.98 -24.52 9.62
C PRO A 227 8.65 -23.86 8.28
N CYS A 228 7.36 -23.60 8.05
CA CYS A 228 6.87 -22.93 6.85
C CYS A 228 6.84 -21.42 7.08
N LEU A 229 7.54 -20.65 6.25
CA LEU A 229 7.52 -19.18 6.28
C LEU A 229 6.28 -18.66 5.54
N VAL A 230 5.57 -17.71 6.14
CA VAL A 230 4.39 -17.08 5.55
C VAL A 230 4.70 -15.63 5.23
N TRP A 231 4.74 -15.31 3.94
CA TRP A 231 4.84 -13.92 3.47
C TRP A 231 3.44 -13.39 3.12
N ASP A 232 3.02 -12.36 3.83
CA ASP A 232 1.72 -11.71 3.65
C ASP A 232 1.91 -10.35 2.97
N SER A 233 1.37 -10.20 1.77
CA SER A 233 1.48 -8.96 1.00
C SER A 233 0.87 -7.75 1.71
N GLU A 234 -0.19 -7.94 2.51
CA GLU A 234 -0.84 -6.83 3.23
C GLU A 234 0.13 -6.19 4.23
N LEU A 235 0.99 -7.01 4.86
CA LEU A 235 1.98 -6.54 5.82
C LEU A 235 3.19 -5.84 5.17
N HIS A 236 3.61 -6.30 3.99
CA HIS A 236 4.85 -5.84 3.34
C HIS A 236 4.67 -4.78 2.26
N ILE A 237 3.62 -4.90 1.44
CA ILE A 237 3.35 -4.04 0.29
C ILE A 237 2.00 -3.29 0.38
N GLY A 238 1.14 -3.67 1.33
CA GLY A 238 -0.20 -3.13 1.48
C GLY A 238 -1.06 -3.36 0.23
N HIS A 239 -1.72 -2.30 -0.27
CA HIS A 239 -2.60 -2.36 -1.45
C HIS A 239 -2.00 -1.69 -2.70
N ASN A 240 -0.67 -1.66 -2.80
CA ASN A 240 -0.01 -1.07 -3.96
C ASN A 240 -0.03 -2.02 -5.16
N ASN A 241 -0.79 -1.65 -6.20
CA ASN A 241 -0.87 -2.38 -7.46
C ASN A 241 0.50 -2.68 -8.09
N LYS A 242 1.42 -1.72 -8.06
CA LYS A 242 2.73 -1.87 -8.72
C LYS A 242 3.59 -2.89 -7.98
N ASP A 243 3.56 -2.87 -6.65
CA ASP A 243 4.32 -3.81 -5.82
C ASP A 243 3.72 -5.22 -5.87
N LEU A 244 2.40 -5.34 -6.07
CA LEU A 244 1.74 -6.61 -6.35
C LEU A 244 2.22 -7.22 -7.67
N ASP A 245 2.26 -6.42 -8.75
CA ASP A 245 2.75 -6.86 -10.06
C ASP A 245 4.25 -7.24 -9.99
N ASP A 246 5.05 -6.49 -9.23
CA ASP A 246 6.47 -6.78 -8.97
C ASP A 246 6.62 -8.09 -8.17
N ALA A 247 5.77 -8.34 -7.15
CA ALA A 247 5.78 -9.58 -6.38
C ALA A 247 5.42 -10.81 -7.24
N LEU A 248 4.38 -10.70 -8.07
CA LEU A 248 4.00 -11.76 -9.01
C LEU A 248 5.14 -12.06 -10.00
N SER A 249 5.85 -11.04 -10.47
CA SER A 249 7.00 -11.20 -11.36
C SER A 249 8.13 -11.98 -10.68
N VAL A 250 8.47 -11.63 -9.43
CA VAL A 250 9.49 -12.35 -8.64
C VAL A 250 9.08 -13.81 -8.40
N ILE A 251 7.81 -14.07 -8.07
CA ILE A 251 7.29 -15.43 -7.88
C ILE A 251 7.37 -16.23 -9.18
N CYS A 252 6.95 -15.65 -10.31
CA CYS A 252 7.04 -16.30 -11.62
C CYS A 252 8.48 -16.66 -11.97
N ASP A 253 9.42 -15.74 -11.79
CA ASP A 253 10.84 -15.97 -12.09
C ASP A 253 11.45 -17.04 -11.19
N TYR A 254 11.15 -17.02 -9.89
CA TYR A 254 11.70 -17.97 -8.91
C TYR A 254 11.25 -19.41 -9.18
N TYR A 255 9.95 -19.62 -9.40
CA TYR A 255 9.39 -20.94 -9.71
C TYR A 255 9.45 -21.31 -11.20
N LYS A 256 10.09 -20.47 -12.04
CA LYS A 256 10.23 -20.66 -13.49
C LYS A 256 8.88 -20.82 -14.21
N LEU A 257 7.86 -20.08 -13.76
CA LEU A 257 6.57 -20.01 -14.47
C LEU A 257 6.75 -19.19 -15.76
N PRO A 258 6.01 -19.49 -16.85
CA PRO A 258 5.99 -18.65 -18.03
C PRO A 258 5.58 -17.21 -17.64
N PRO A 259 6.37 -16.17 -17.96
CA PRO A 259 6.05 -14.81 -17.56
C PRO A 259 4.76 -14.34 -18.23
N ALA A 260 3.92 -13.60 -17.51
CA ALA A 260 2.70 -13.04 -18.07
C ALA A 260 3.05 -12.01 -19.17
N THR A 261 2.34 -12.03 -20.30
CA THR A 261 2.53 -11.01 -21.35
C THR A 261 2.16 -9.61 -20.86
N ASN A 262 1.31 -9.50 -19.84
CA ASN A 262 0.92 -8.23 -19.24
C ASN A 262 1.91 -7.75 -18.16
N LEU A 263 2.77 -8.63 -17.63
CA LEU A 263 3.85 -8.30 -16.70
C LEU A 263 5.20 -8.10 -17.42
N SER A 264 5.33 -8.65 -18.62
CA SER A 264 6.50 -8.52 -19.50
C SER A 264 6.21 -7.56 -20.66
N GLY A 265 7.25 -7.05 -21.29
CA GLY A 265 7.12 -6.13 -22.42
C GLY A 265 6.64 -4.72 -22.05
N VAL A 266 6.87 -4.29 -20.80
CA VAL A 266 6.54 -2.93 -20.36
C VAL A 266 7.46 -1.94 -21.08
N PRO A 267 6.92 -0.88 -21.72
CA PRO A 267 7.76 0.12 -22.35
C PRO A 267 8.56 0.88 -21.29
N ALA A 268 9.87 1.03 -21.48
CA ALA A 268 10.72 1.80 -20.57
C ALA A 268 10.51 3.33 -20.72
N ASN A 269 9.95 3.78 -21.85
CA ASN A 269 9.69 5.18 -22.16
C ASN A 269 8.44 5.68 -21.40
N ARG A 270 8.56 6.81 -20.69
CA ARG A 270 7.47 7.45 -19.93
C ARG A 270 6.24 7.78 -20.80
N PHE A 271 6.44 8.31 -22.01
CA PHE A 271 5.32 8.64 -22.90
C PHE A 271 4.60 7.38 -23.39
N ALA A 272 5.34 6.32 -23.69
CA ALA A 272 4.73 5.05 -24.05
C ALA A 272 3.96 4.44 -22.87
N GLN A 273 4.46 4.57 -21.64
CA GLN A 273 3.71 4.17 -20.43
C GLN A 273 2.42 4.98 -20.25
N LEU A 274 2.47 6.29 -20.47
CA LEU A 274 1.29 7.16 -20.43
C LEU A 274 0.27 6.79 -21.53
N THR A 275 0.74 6.48 -22.74
CA THR A 275 -0.12 5.94 -23.81
C THR A 275 -0.75 4.61 -23.41
N THR A 276 0.00 3.69 -22.80
CA THR A 276 -0.56 2.42 -22.29
C THR A 276 -1.58 2.65 -21.17
N PHE A 277 -1.38 3.67 -20.32
CA PHE A 277 -2.33 4.04 -19.29
C PHE A 277 -3.63 4.60 -19.88
N PHE A 278 -3.55 5.56 -20.80
CA PHE A 278 -4.74 6.14 -21.43
C PHE A 278 -5.50 5.14 -22.31
N SER A 279 -4.79 4.27 -23.04
CA SER A 279 -5.44 3.18 -23.77
C SER A 279 -6.12 2.21 -22.82
N LYS A 280 -5.47 1.79 -21.73
CA LYS A 280 -6.12 0.97 -20.70
C LYS A 280 -7.33 1.66 -20.08
N LEU A 281 -7.24 2.96 -19.78
CA LEU A 281 -8.37 3.74 -19.24
C LEU A 281 -9.51 3.82 -20.25
N TRP A 282 -9.18 4.01 -21.53
CA TRP A 282 -10.13 4.04 -22.62
C TRP A 282 -10.83 2.68 -22.80
N ASP A 283 -10.07 1.59 -22.79
CA ASP A 283 -10.57 0.22 -22.89
C ASP A 283 -11.43 -0.15 -21.67
N ASP A 284 -10.95 0.16 -20.46
CA ASP A 284 -11.72 0.00 -19.22
C ASP A 284 -13.03 0.81 -19.27
N GLY A 285 -12.99 2.03 -19.83
CA GLY A 285 -14.15 2.88 -20.04
C GLY A 285 -15.11 2.30 -21.09
N HIS A 286 -14.58 1.71 -22.16
CA HIS A 286 -15.39 1.01 -23.18
C HIS A 286 -16.06 -0.22 -22.58
N ASP A 287 -15.34 -1.02 -21.82
CA ASP A 287 -15.87 -2.17 -21.11
C ASP A 287 -16.95 -1.75 -20.11
N TRP A 288 -16.76 -0.63 -19.40
CA TRP A 288 -17.76 -0.09 -18.48
C TRP A 288 -19.02 0.39 -19.21
N ILE A 289 -18.86 1.13 -20.30
CA ILE A 289 -19.99 1.58 -21.14
C ILE A 289 -20.74 0.38 -21.74
N ASN A 290 -20.01 -0.63 -22.22
CA ASN A 290 -20.60 -1.88 -22.73
C ASN A 290 -21.35 -2.62 -21.63
N TYR A 291 -20.78 -2.74 -20.43
CA TYR A 291 -21.43 -3.36 -19.27
C TYR A 291 -22.71 -2.61 -18.88
N LEU A 292 -22.68 -1.28 -18.83
CA LEU A 292 -23.85 -0.47 -18.51
C LEU A 292 -24.98 -0.61 -19.54
N ALA A 293 -24.64 -0.89 -20.80
CA ALA A 293 -25.58 -1.12 -21.89
C ALA A 293 -26.12 -2.55 -21.97
N MET A 294 -25.62 -3.50 -21.17
CA MET A 294 -26.13 -4.88 -21.15
C MET A 294 -27.50 -4.96 -20.46
N ASP A 295 -28.46 -5.62 -21.11
CA ASP A 295 -29.81 -5.84 -20.57
C ASP A 295 -29.81 -6.74 -19.33
N ALA A 296 -29.04 -7.83 -19.37
CA ALA A 296 -28.85 -8.76 -18.26
C ALA A 296 -27.46 -8.60 -17.66
N LYS A 297 -27.36 -7.83 -16.57
CA LYS A 297 -26.09 -7.55 -15.92
C LYS A 297 -25.60 -8.78 -15.16
N PRO A 298 -24.33 -9.19 -15.30
CA PRO A 298 -23.71 -10.11 -14.36
C PRO A 298 -23.63 -9.45 -12.98
N GLU A 299 -24.61 -9.71 -12.14
CA GLU A 299 -24.68 -9.18 -10.78
C GLU A 299 -24.17 -10.22 -9.79
N HIS A 300 -23.51 -9.75 -8.74
CA HIS A 300 -23.19 -10.59 -7.60
C HIS A 300 -24.47 -11.14 -6.96
N LYS A 301 -24.49 -12.44 -6.65
CA LYS A 301 -25.52 -12.95 -5.74
C LYS A 301 -25.09 -12.56 -4.33
N THR A 302 -25.84 -11.65 -3.73
CA THR A 302 -25.65 -11.26 -2.34
C THR A 302 -26.73 -11.93 -1.50
N GLU A 303 -26.32 -12.86 -0.65
CA GLU A 303 -27.21 -13.53 0.28
C GLU A 303 -27.02 -12.87 1.65
N THR A 304 -28.05 -12.12 2.08
CA THR A 304 -28.05 -11.46 3.38
C THR A 304 -28.92 -12.20 4.37
N GLN A 305 -28.32 -12.72 5.44
CA GLN A 305 -29.04 -13.33 6.54
C GLN A 305 -28.93 -12.41 7.76
N GLN A 306 -30.06 -11.83 8.18
CA GLN A 306 -30.15 -11.08 9.43
C GLN A 306 -30.48 -12.07 10.55
N ARG A 307 -29.62 -12.14 11.55
CA ARG A 307 -29.80 -13.01 12.70
C ARG A 307 -30.37 -12.22 13.89
N LEU A 308 -31.07 -12.92 14.78
CA LEU A 308 -31.80 -12.34 15.92
C LEU A 308 -30.89 -11.71 16.99
N ASP A 309 -29.63 -12.15 17.04
CA ASP A 309 -28.53 -11.63 17.85
C ASP A 309 -28.01 -10.27 17.34
N GLY A 310 -28.56 -9.75 16.24
CA GLY A 310 -28.24 -8.43 15.69
C GLY A 310 -27.05 -8.43 14.73
N VAL A 311 -26.64 -9.61 14.27
CA VAL A 311 -25.56 -9.83 13.29
C VAL A 311 -26.14 -9.98 11.90
N THR A 312 -25.54 -9.32 10.92
CA THR A 312 -25.89 -9.49 9.52
C THR A 312 -24.77 -10.19 8.77
N LEU A 313 -25.10 -11.36 8.23
CA LEU A 313 -24.24 -12.15 7.36
C LEU A 313 -24.49 -11.74 5.92
N THR A 314 -23.45 -11.32 5.22
CA THR A 314 -23.50 -11.00 3.79
C THR A 314 -22.53 -11.90 3.04
N GLN A 315 -23.04 -13.00 2.49
CA GLN A 315 -22.25 -13.85 1.59
C GLN A 315 -22.34 -13.28 0.17
N ILE A 316 -21.18 -13.08 -0.45
CA ILE A 316 -21.09 -12.55 -1.81
C ILE A 316 -20.52 -13.66 -2.68
N SER A 317 -21.33 -14.22 -3.56
CA SER A 317 -20.80 -15.10 -4.60
C SER A 317 -20.12 -14.26 -5.69
N PRO A 318 -19.00 -14.72 -6.26
CA PRO A 318 -18.38 -14.01 -7.36
C PRO A 318 -19.33 -13.95 -8.57
N TYR A 319 -19.35 -12.82 -9.27
CA TYR A 319 -20.06 -12.69 -10.57
C TYR A 319 -19.37 -13.49 -11.68
N TYR A 320 -18.26 -14.17 -11.39
CA TYR A 320 -17.47 -14.87 -12.38
C TYR A 320 -17.37 -16.35 -12.08
N ARG A 321 -17.18 -17.12 -13.14
CA ARG A 321 -16.86 -18.54 -13.10
C ARG A 321 -15.48 -18.73 -13.72
N LEU A 322 -14.57 -19.35 -12.97
CA LEU A 322 -13.27 -19.75 -13.52
C LEU A 322 -13.50 -20.87 -14.53
N GLN A 323 -12.81 -20.83 -15.67
CA GLN A 323 -12.78 -21.91 -16.65
C GLN A 323 -11.31 -22.26 -16.95
N GLY A 324 -10.92 -23.53 -16.91
CA GLY A 324 -9.55 -23.97 -17.13
C GLY A 324 -9.33 -25.43 -16.72
N PHE A 325 -8.10 -25.93 -16.82
CA PHE A 325 -7.78 -27.29 -16.39
C PHE A 325 -7.51 -27.33 -14.87
N PRO A 326 -8.11 -28.24 -14.08
CA PRO A 326 -7.92 -28.24 -12.64
C PRO A 326 -6.50 -28.65 -12.22
N GLN A 327 -5.92 -27.92 -11.27
CA GLN A 327 -4.65 -28.30 -10.65
C GLN A 327 -4.84 -29.47 -9.66
N GLN A 328 -4.90 -30.67 -10.22
CA GLN A 328 -4.99 -31.94 -9.48
C GLN A 328 -3.71 -32.76 -9.64
N GLY A 329 -3.42 -33.65 -8.68
CA GLY A 329 -2.27 -34.53 -8.72
C GLY A 329 -2.59 -35.80 -9.51
N TYR A 330 -1.77 -36.12 -10.51
CA TYR A 330 -1.92 -37.29 -11.38
C TYR A 330 -0.84 -38.33 -11.09
N LEU A 331 -1.16 -39.62 -11.19
CA LEU A 331 -0.21 -40.70 -10.90
C LEU A 331 0.91 -40.80 -11.96
N ASP A 332 0.59 -40.45 -13.21
CA ASP A 332 1.52 -40.47 -14.33
C ASP A 332 1.20 -39.37 -15.35
N LEU A 333 2.16 -39.04 -16.21
CA LEU A 333 1.96 -38.04 -17.27
C LEU A 333 0.92 -38.48 -18.30
N LYS A 334 0.75 -39.79 -18.52
CA LYS A 334 -0.25 -40.31 -19.46
C LYS A 334 -1.68 -40.01 -18.97
N SER A 335 -1.98 -40.19 -17.69
CA SER A 335 -3.30 -39.86 -17.12
C SER A 335 -3.58 -38.36 -17.13
N LEU A 336 -2.56 -37.53 -16.87
CA LEU A 336 -2.66 -36.08 -16.97
C LEU A 336 -3.06 -35.64 -18.39
N ILE A 337 -2.41 -36.18 -19.42
CA ILE A 337 -2.68 -35.84 -20.82
C ILE A 337 -4.01 -36.41 -21.29
N TYR A 338 -4.35 -37.63 -20.90
CA TYR A 338 -5.66 -38.23 -21.21
C TYR A 338 -6.80 -37.37 -20.68
N ARG A 339 -6.69 -36.83 -19.46
CA ARG A 339 -7.69 -35.90 -18.89
C ARG A 339 -7.82 -34.57 -19.63
N LEU A 340 -6.77 -34.13 -20.34
CA LEU A 340 -6.77 -32.92 -21.15
C LEU A 340 -7.32 -33.13 -22.56
N THR A 341 -6.95 -34.23 -23.21
CA THR A 341 -7.22 -34.47 -24.63
C THR A 341 -8.34 -35.49 -24.89
N ASN A 342 -8.74 -36.26 -23.86
CA ASN A 342 -9.54 -37.49 -23.98
C ASN A 342 -8.95 -38.54 -24.93
N ILE A 343 -7.66 -38.44 -25.27
CA ILE A 343 -6.97 -39.32 -26.24
C ILE A 343 -5.75 -39.96 -25.57
N SER A 344 -5.66 -41.28 -25.61
CA SER A 344 -4.49 -42.02 -25.14
C SER A 344 -3.47 -42.19 -26.28
N SER A 345 -2.52 -41.28 -26.38
CA SER A 345 -1.40 -41.36 -27.33
C SER A 345 -0.07 -41.56 -26.60
N GLU A 346 0.89 -42.22 -27.23
CA GLU A 346 2.22 -42.39 -26.64
C GLU A 346 3.06 -41.10 -26.71
N PRO A 347 3.86 -40.80 -25.67
CA PRO A 347 4.68 -39.60 -25.65
C PRO A 347 5.87 -39.70 -26.60
N VAL A 348 6.12 -38.63 -27.35
CA VAL A 348 7.37 -38.47 -28.10
C VAL A 348 8.43 -37.80 -27.23
N LEU A 349 9.61 -38.40 -27.09
CA LEU A 349 10.72 -37.79 -26.35
C LEU A 349 11.52 -36.83 -27.24
N ALA A 350 11.61 -35.56 -26.84
CA ALA A 350 12.32 -34.53 -27.60
C ALA A 350 13.44 -33.88 -26.79
N LYS A 351 14.60 -33.68 -27.45
CA LYS A 351 15.79 -33.07 -26.82
C LYS A 351 15.67 -31.54 -26.63
N ASN A 352 14.94 -30.85 -27.50
CA ASN A 352 14.80 -29.39 -27.45
C ASN A 352 13.43 -28.92 -27.99
N MET A 353 13.08 -27.66 -27.69
CA MET A 353 11.76 -27.09 -28.02
C MET A 353 11.51 -26.96 -29.52
N LYS A 354 12.53 -26.61 -30.32
CA LYS A 354 12.40 -26.51 -31.79
C LYS A 354 12.10 -27.88 -32.41
N HIS A 355 12.78 -28.92 -31.96
CA HIS A 355 12.59 -30.30 -32.42
C HIS A 355 11.21 -30.84 -32.00
N ALA A 356 10.80 -30.59 -30.75
CA ALA A 356 9.49 -30.98 -30.25
C ALA A 356 8.34 -30.33 -31.04
N LYS A 357 8.41 -29.00 -31.28
CA LYS A 357 7.41 -28.29 -32.10
C LYS A 357 7.33 -28.81 -33.53
N LYS A 358 8.48 -29.08 -34.16
CA LYS A 358 8.56 -29.62 -35.53
C LYS A 358 7.92 -31.01 -35.65
N ILE A 359 8.11 -31.88 -34.65
CA ILE A 359 7.54 -33.23 -34.67
C ILE A 359 6.05 -33.20 -34.39
N ILE A 360 5.62 -32.49 -33.35
CA ILE A 360 4.20 -32.44 -32.96
C ILE A 360 3.34 -31.79 -34.04
N SER A 361 3.85 -30.77 -34.75
CA SER A 361 3.12 -30.14 -35.85
C SER A 361 2.86 -31.06 -37.03
N GLN A 362 3.54 -32.21 -37.11
CA GLN A 362 3.35 -33.24 -38.14
C GLN A 362 2.41 -34.39 -37.67
N HIS A 363 2.08 -34.46 -36.38
CA HIS A 363 1.28 -35.54 -35.78
C HIS A 363 -0.18 -35.15 -35.58
N PRO A 364 -1.14 -36.10 -35.49
CA PRO A 364 -2.56 -35.78 -35.32
C PRO A 364 -2.89 -35.10 -33.99
N HIS A 365 -4.09 -34.52 -33.89
CA HIS A 365 -4.63 -33.96 -32.65
C HIS A 365 -4.54 -34.97 -31.48
N GLY A 366 -4.19 -34.48 -30.29
CA GLY A 366 -3.98 -35.32 -29.11
C GLY A 366 -2.57 -35.90 -29.00
N SER A 367 -1.70 -35.71 -30.00
CA SER A 367 -0.29 -36.09 -29.92
C SER A 367 0.49 -35.13 -29.01
N TRP A 368 1.44 -35.66 -28.25
CA TRP A 368 2.22 -34.89 -27.29
C TRP A 368 3.68 -35.33 -27.26
N ALA A 369 4.54 -34.39 -26.87
CA ALA A 369 5.96 -34.62 -26.67
C ALA A 369 6.41 -34.11 -25.31
N ILE A 370 7.36 -34.83 -24.72
CA ILE A 370 7.95 -34.49 -23.43
C ILE A 370 9.37 -33.95 -23.68
N ILE A 371 9.71 -32.87 -23.00
CA ILE A 371 11.07 -32.36 -22.87
C ILE A 371 11.49 -32.56 -21.40
N PRO A 372 12.10 -33.71 -21.04
CA PRO A 372 12.32 -34.10 -19.64
C PRO A 372 13.12 -33.06 -18.87
N ASN A 373 14.19 -32.53 -19.49
CA ASN A 373 15.10 -31.57 -18.85
C ASN A 373 14.46 -30.20 -18.53
N LYS A 374 13.24 -29.94 -19.00
CA LYS A 374 12.51 -28.69 -18.78
C LYS A 374 11.17 -28.88 -18.09
N GLU A 375 10.82 -30.11 -17.71
CA GLU A 375 9.50 -30.47 -17.13
C GLU A 375 8.35 -29.89 -17.95
N LEU A 376 8.50 -29.94 -19.29
CA LEU A 376 7.62 -29.31 -20.26
C LEU A 376 7.01 -30.36 -21.17
N ILE A 377 5.71 -30.24 -21.37
CA ILE A 377 4.92 -31.02 -22.32
C ILE A 377 4.41 -30.09 -23.40
N LEU A 378 4.48 -30.53 -24.65
CA LEU A 378 3.85 -29.87 -25.77
C LEU A 378 2.72 -30.78 -26.28
N ILE A 379 1.53 -30.23 -26.46
CA ILE A 379 0.32 -30.96 -26.85
C ILE A 379 -0.26 -30.33 -28.11
N ARG A 380 -0.63 -31.13 -29.11
CA ARG A 380 -1.39 -30.63 -30.25
C ARG A 380 -2.89 -30.65 -29.94
N LEU A 381 -3.46 -29.48 -29.72
CA LEU A 381 -4.90 -29.28 -29.63
C LEU A 381 -5.39 -28.64 -30.94
N GLU A 382 -6.10 -29.41 -31.76
CA GLU A 382 -6.53 -29.02 -33.11
C GLU A 382 -5.34 -28.53 -33.98
N ASN A 383 -5.35 -27.24 -34.33
CA ASN A 383 -4.30 -26.57 -35.11
C ASN A 383 -3.29 -25.79 -34.25
N LYS A 384 -3.42 -25.85 -32.91
CA LYS A 384 -2.55 -25.14 -31.97
C LYS A 384 -1.67 -26.12 -31.20
N VAL A 385 -0.44 -25.69 -30.92
CA VAL A 385 0.46 -26.39 -30.00
C VAL A 385 0.40 -25.66 -28.67
N VAL A 386 -0.09 -26.35 -27.64
CA VAL A 386 -0.19 -25.82 -26.27
C VAL A 386 1.00 -26.31 -25.46
N GLU A 387 1.57 -25.41 -24.68
CA GLU A 387 2.69 -25.70 -23.78
C GLU A 387 2.15 -25.91 -22.37
N LEU A 388 2.48 -27.03 -21.73
CA LEU A 388 2.06 -27.33 -20.37
C LEU A 388 3.28 -27.72 -19.54
N ARG A 389 3.55 -26.95 -18.48
CA ARG A 389 4.58 -27.30 -17.51
C ARG A 389 3.99 -28.10 -16.37
N TYR A 390 4.80 -28.91 -15.73
CA TYR A 390 4.40 -29.68 -14.56
C TYR A 390 5.53 -29.73 -13.53
N PHE A 391 5.21 -30.13 -12.30
CA PHE A 391 6.18 -30.48 -11.28
C PHE A 391 5.74 -31.75 -10.56
N VAL A 392 6.67 -32.37 -9.85
CA VAL A 392 6.41 -33.60 -9.08
C VAL A 392 6.45 -33.27 -7.60
N HIS A 393 5.39 -33.64 -6.88
CA HIS A 393 5.29 -33.53 -5.43
C HIS A 393 4.55 -34.77 -4.89
N ASP A 394 5.07 -35.38 -3.82
CA ASP A 394 4.53 -36.62 -3.25
C ASP A 394 4.27 -37.75 -4.26
N LYS A 395 5.17 -37.88 -5.25
CA LYS A 395 5.08 -38.83 -6.37
C LYS A 395 3.89 -38.62 -7.32
N LEU A 396 3.19 -37.48 -7.22
CA LEU A 396 2.13 -37.05 -8.13
C LEU A 396 2.63 -35.94 -9.04
N PHE A 397 2.10 -35.91 -10.27
CA PHE A 397 2.36 -34.89 -11.27
C PHE A 397 1.28 -33.81 -11.20
N TYR A 398 1.69 -32.56 -10.96
CA TYR A 398 0.79 -31.42 -10.93
C TYR A 398 1.08 -30.48 -12.09
N PRO A 399 0.06 -30.00 -12.82
CA PRO A 399 0.25 -29.02 -13.86
C PRO A 399 0.54 -27.62 -13.25
N LEU A 400 1.46 -26.87 -13.84
CA LEU A 400 1.91 -25.55 -13.35
C LEU A 400 1.16 -24.40 -14.03
N PRO A 401 0.61 -23.44 -13.26
CA PRO A 401 -0.11 -22.32 -13.85
C PRO A 401 0.82 -21.42 -14.66
N GLU A 402 0.25 -20.68 -15.60
CA GLU A 402 0.99 -19.64 -16.30
C GLU A 402 1.02 -18.35 -15.47
N GLY A 403 2.06 -17.52 -15.66
CA GLY A 403 2.09 -16.20 -15.03
C GLY A 403 0.88 -15.34 -15.43
N GLN A 404 0.32 -15.57 -16.62
CA GLN A 404 -0.91 -14.90 -17.07
C GLN A 404 -2.15 -15.32 -16.25
N ASP A 405 -2.21 -16.56 -15.75
CA ASP A 405 -3.28 -17.01 -14.86
C ASP A 405 -3.21 -16.24 -13.54
N LEU A 406 -2.01 -16.15 -12.95
CA LEU A 406 -1.77 -15.42 -11.70
C LEU A 406 -2.07 -13.92 -11.86
N TYR A 407 -1.64 -13.31 -12.97
CA TYR A 407 -1.94 -11.91 -13.26
C TYR A 407 -3.44 -11.67 -13.40
N THR A 408 -4.13 -12.52 -14.18
CA THR A 408 -5.58 -12.38 -14.41
C THR A 408 -6.33 -12.44 -13.09
N LEU A 409 -6.02 -13.41 -12.24
CA LEU A 409 -6.59 -13.54 -10.89
C LEU A 409 -6.24 -12.34 -10.01
N GLY A 410 -5.00 -11.85 -10.05
CA GLY A 410 -4.56 -10.65 -9.33
C GLY A 410 -5.30 -9.36 -9.73
N GLN A 411 -5.89 -9.30 -10.93
CA GLN A 411 -6.70 -8.17 -11.40
C GLN A 411 -8.21 -8.35 -11.21
N ILE A 412 -8.70 -9.54 -10.79
CA ILE A 412 -10.15 -9.82 -10.66
C ILE A 412 -10.86 -8.83 -9.73
N SER A 413 -10.19 -8.43 -8.65
CA SER A 413 -10.74 -7.48 -7.68
C SER A 413 -10.90 -6.06 -8.24
N LYS A 414 -10.30 -5.72 -9.40
CA LYS A 414 -10.30 -4.34 -9.93
C LYS A 414 -11.39 -4.06 -10.95
N ARG A 415 -12.11 -5.08 -11.44
CA ARG A 415 -13.18 -4.87 -12.42
C ARG A 415 -14.34 -4.11 -11.78
N HIS A 416 -14.99 -3.23 -12.55
CA HIS A 416 -16.02 -2.24 -12.16
C HIS A 416 -17.28 -2.82 -11.48
N LEU A 417 -17.34 -4.14 -11.37
CA LEU A 417 -18.48 -4.93 -10.92
C LEU A 417 -18.61 -4.99 -9.40
N TYR A 418 -17.54 -4.66 -8.66
CA TYR A 418 -17.56 -4.56 -7.19
C TYR A 418 -17.87 -3.15 -6.67
N LEU A 419 -17.96 -2.15 -7.53
CA LEU A 419 -17.96 -0.74 -7.10
C LEU A 419 -19.21 -0.41 -6.26
N PRO A 420 -20.45 -0.76 -6.66
CA PRO A 420 -21.65 -0.53 -5.84
C PRO A 420 -21.62 -1.26 -4.49
N GLU A 421 -21.23 -2.54 -4.49
CA GLU A 421 -21.17 -3.39 -3.29
C GLU A 421 -20.09 -2.89 -2.33
N ARG A 422 -18.92 -2.49 -2.83
CA ARG A 422 -17.85 -1.88 -2.03
C ARG A 422 -18.28 -0.57 -1.40
N VAL A 423 -18.92 0.31 -2.17
CA VAL A 423 -19.45 1.58 -1.66
C VAL A 423 -20.49 1.31 -0.56
N SER A 424 -21.41 0.38 -0.79
CA SER A 424 -22.41 -0.04 0.19
C SER A 424 -21.78 -0.62 1.46
N LEU A 425 -20.82 -1.55 1.33
CA LEU A 425 -20.10 -2.14 2.46
C LEU A 425 -19.27 -1.11 3.23
N ARG A 426 -18.60 -0.17 2.55
CA ARG A 426 -17.83 0.91 3.19
C ARG A 426 -18.74 1.87 3.95
N LEU A 427 -19.88 2.23 3.37
CA LEU A 427 -20.86 3.10 4.03
C LEU A 427 -21.51 2.42 5.23
N LYS A 428 -21.93 1.15 5.10
CA LYS A 428 -22.42 0.35 6.24
C LYS A 428 -21.37 0.22 7.34
N ALA A 429 -20.12 -0.05 6.97
CA ALA A 429 -19.02 -0.15 7.92
C ALA A 429 -18.77 1.17 8.64
N PHE A 430 -18.70 2.29 7.92
CA PHE A 430 -18.56 3.62 8.50
C PHE A 430 -19.68 3.92 9.51
N ILE A 431 -20.94 3.74 9.10
CA ILE A 431 -22.11 4.00 9.97
C ILE A 431 -22.09 3.09 11.20
N SER A 432 -21.78 1.79 11.03
CA SER A 432 -21.70 0.84 12.15
C SER A 432 -20.62 1.21 13.18
N ARG A 433 -19.53 1.87 12.75
CA ARG A 433 -18.40 2.25 13.60
C ARG A 433 -18.63 3.54 14.37
N ILE A 434 -19.53 4.43 13.96
CA ILE A 434 -19.79 5.70 14.66
C ILE A 434 -20.18 5.48 16.14
N PRO A 435 -21.18 4.63 16.49
CA PRO A 435 -21.51 4.38 17.90
C PRO A 435 -20.36 3.70 18.65
N GLY A 436 -19.67 2.76 18.00
CA GLY A 436 -18.51 2.05 18.54
C GLY A 436 -17.36 2.98 18.89
N PHE A 437 -17.09 3.99 18.05
CA PHE A 437 -16.10 5.02 18.29
C PHE A 437 -16.40 5.80 19.58
N PHE A 438 -17.60 6.36 19.74
CA PHE A 438 -17.94 7.12 20.95
C PHE A 438 -17.89 6.27 22.21
N ASN A 439 -18.40 5.03 22.14
CA ASN A 439 -18.37 4.10 23.27
C ASN A 439 -16.91 3.71 23.63
N LYS A 440 -16.08 3.38 22.64
CA LYS A 440 -14.67 3.02 22.86
C LYS A 440 -13.85 4.22 23.34
N PHE A 441 -14.09 5.41 22.79
CA PHE A 441 -13.48 6.66 23.26
C PHE A 441 -13.84 6.91 24.73
N TYR A 442 -15.13 6.85 25.09
CA TYR A 442 -15.57 7.03 26.46
C TYR A 442 -15.00 5.98 27.40
N LYS A 443 -15.08 4.68 27.05
CA LYS A 443 -14.53 3.59 27.87
C LYS A 443 -13.02 3.72 28.05
N ASN A 444 -12.27 4.01 26.98
CA ASN A 444 -10.82 4.16 27.04
C ASN A 444 -10.42 5.40 27.87
N MET A 445 -11.15 6.52 27.73
CA MET A 445 -10.92 7.70 28.56
C MET A 445 -11.28 7.44 30.01
N HIS A 446 -12.42 6.79 30.27
CA HIS A 446 -12.84 6.42 31.62
C HIS A 446 -11.83 5.47 32.27
N GLN A 447 -11.40 4.40 31.58
CA GLN A 447 -10.39 3.48 32.08
C GLN A 447 -9.05 4.20 32.31
N PHE A 448 -8.62 5.05 31.37
CA PHE A 448 -7.40 5.83 31.53
C PHE A 448 -7.49 6.78 32.73
N VAL A 449 -8.63 7.42 32.97
CA VAL A 449 -8.82 8.33 34.11
C VAL A 449 -8.91 7.57 35.43
N VAL A 450 -9.72 6.51 35.50
CA VAL A 450 -10.07 5.80 36.74
C VAL A 450 -9.04 4.75 37.16
N HIS A 451 -8.30 4.16 36.22
CA HIS A 451 -7.28 3.17 36.54
C HIS A 451 -5.91 3.77 36.29
N ASP A 452 -5.57 4.17 35.06
CA ASP A 452 -4.17 4.56 34.78
C ASP A 452 -3.75 5.84 35.53
N LEU A 453 -4.54 6.92 35.47
CA LEU A 453 -4.20 8.19 36.11
C LEU A 453 -4.42 8.16 37.62
N GLN A 454 -5.51 7.55 38.06
CA GLN A 454 -5.84 7.44 39.48
C GLN A 454 -4.85 6.52 40.19
N ASP A 455 -4.57 5.32 39.67
CA ASP A 455 -3.59 4.41 40.27
C ASP A 455 -2.19 5.02 40.18
N ASP A 456 -1.82 5.69 39.08
CA ASP A 456 -0.53 6.38 38.99
C ASP A 456 -0.40 7.50 40.05
N PHE A 457 -1.49 8.21 40.37
CA PHE A 457 -1.53 9.20 41.44
C PHE A 457 -1.45 8.55 42.84
N PHE A 458 -2.25 7.52 43.12
CA PHE A 458 -2.26 6.84 44.42
C PHE A 458 -1.00 6.01 44.68
N ASN A 459 -0.44 5.35 43.67
CA ASN A 459 0.83 4.63 43.76
C ASN A 459 1.97 5.59 44.13
N HIS A 460 1.97 6.81 43.56
CA HIS A 460 2.95 7.84 43.95
C HIS A 460 2.82 8.23 45.44
N ILE A 461 1.59 8.37 45.94
CA ILE A 461 1.34 8.64 47.37
C ILE A 461 1.79 7.46 48.25
N GLN A 462 1.58 6.21 47.81
CA GLN A 462 1.87 5.01 48.60
C GLN A 462 3.30 4.46 48.48
N GLU A 463 4.11 4.93 47.52
CA GLU A 463 5.42 4.37 47.14
C GLU A 463 6.43 4.16 48.30
N THR A 464 6.37 4.96 49.36
CA THR A 464 7.27 4.88 50.54
C THR A 464 6.63 4.24 51.77
N HIS A 465 5.36 3.86 51.67
CA HIS A 465 4.60 3.26 52.76
C HIS A 465 4.41 1.77 52.45
N ILE A 466 4.55 0.91 53.47
CA ILE A 466 4.51 -0.55 53.31
C ILE A 466 3.27 -0.90 52.48
N PRO A 467 3.44 -1.59 51.33
CA PRO A 467 2.32 -1.96 50.52
C PRO A 467 1.44 -2.90 51.35
N LYS A 468 0.14 -2.58 51.48
CA LYS A 468 -0.81 -3.67 51.61
C LYS A 468 -0.55 -4.58 50.40
N PRO A 469 -0.36 -5.90 50.57
CA PRO A 469 -0.35 -6.78 49.42
C PRO A 469 -1.64 -6.46 48.67
N ALA A 470 -1.50 -5.99 47.44
CA ALA A 470 -2.63 -5.84 46.54
C ALA A 470 -3.30 -7.21 46.55
N LYS A 471 -4.47 -7.31 47.22
CA LYS A 471 -5.39 -8.40 46.93
C LYS A 471 -5.54 -8.38 45.42
N GLN A 472 -5.43 -9.57 44.85
CA GLN A 472 -5.37 -9.81 43.42
C GLN A 472 -6.55 -9.15 42.70
N ASP A 473 -6.40 -7.88 42.32
CA ASP A 473 -7.25 -7.23 41.34
C ASP A 473 -7.02 -7.82 39.95
N ALA A 474 -6.06 -8.74 39.80
CA ALA A 474 -5.93 -9.59 38.62
C ALA A 474 -7.22 -10.41 38.35
N ASP A 475 -7.94 -10.82 39.40
CA ASP A 475 -9.19 -11.58 39.25
C ASP A 475 -10.39 -10.65 38.97
N GLU A 476 -10.45 -9.43 39.52
CA GLU A 476 -11.49 -8.44 39.19
C GLU A 476 -11.28 -7.75 37.84
N LEU A 477 -10.03 -7.51 37.41
CA LEU A 477 -9.69 -7.04 36.05
C LEU A 477 -9.97 -8.12 35.01
N ASN A 478 -9.70 -9.39 35.33
CA ASN A 478 -10.12 -10.49 34.48
C ASN A 478 -11.64 -10.61 34.49
N GLU A 479 -12.34 -10.56 35.63
CA GLU A 479 -13.82 -10.63 35.65
C GLU A 479 -14.51 -9.44 34.95
N ARG A 480 -13.98 -8.21 35.03
CA ARG A 480 -14.53 -7.04 34.32
C ARG A 480 -14.13 -7.00 32.84
N ARG A 481 -12.91 -7.44 32.47
CA ARG A 481 -12.52 -7.61 31.05
C ARG A 481 -13.29 -8.75 30.40
N VAL A 482 -13.52 -9.84 31.14
CA VAL A 482 -14.40 -10.96 30.76
C VAL A 482 -15.82 -10.43 30.57
N LYS A 483 -16.39 -9.70 31.54
CA LYS A 483 -17.75 -9.12 31.43
C LYS A 483 -17.97 -8.16 30.26
N ILE A 484 -16.93 -7.48 29.75
CA ILE A 484 -17.03 -6.54 28.62
C ILE A 484 -16.67 -7.20 27.26
N ARG A 485 -15.93 -8.33 27.25
CA ARG A 485 -15.57 -9.10 26.04
C ARG A 485 -16.57 -10.22 25.68
N ASN A 486 -17.74 -10.18 26.32
CA ASN A 486 -18.62 -11.33 26.41
C ASN A 486 -19.43 -11.69 25.15
N SER A 487 -19.60 -10.84 24.13
CA SER A 487 -20.49 -11.22 23.02
C SER A 487 -19.93 -12.34 22.13
N LEU A 488 -18.66 -12.24 21.73
CA LEU A 488 -17.99 -13.26 20.91
C LEU A 488 -17.44 -14.41 21.77
N ILE A 489 -16.91 -14.10 22.96
CA ILE A 489 -16.32 -15.08 23.87
C ILE A 489 -17.40 -15.98 24.49
N LEU A 490 -18.55 -15.45 24.96
CA LEU A 490 -19.66 -16.31 25.42
C LEU A 490 -20.21 -17.15 24.28
N ALA A 491 -20.27 -16.63 23.05
CA ALA A 491 -20.72 -17.43 21.91
C ALA A 491 -19.76 -18.59 21.60
N LEU A 492 -18.45 -18.43 21.83
CA LEU A 492 -17.43 -19.45 21.63
C LEU A 492 -17.29 -20.41 22.84
N GLU A 493 -17.45 -19.92 24.07
CA GLU A 493 -17.49 -20.71 25.31
C GLU A 493 -18.77 -21.58 25.37
N ASN A 494 -19.95 -21.01 25.08
CA ASN A 494 -21.21 -21.76 25.08
C ASN A 494 -21.29 -22.83 23.98
N LYS A 495 -20.46 -22.71 22.93
CA LYS A 495 -20.31 -23.70 21.86
C LYS A 495 -19.19 -24.73 22.13
N GLY A 496 -18.53 -24.66 23.29
CA GLY A 496 -17.49 -25.61 23.70
C GLY A 496 -16.16 -25.49 22.93
N LEU A 497 -15.92 -24.38 22.24
CA LEU A 497 -14.72 -24.16 21.43
C LEU A 497 -13.59 -23.50 22.22
N LEU A 498 -13.96 -22.81 23.30
CA LEU A 498 -13.07 -22.35 24.34
C LEU A 498 -13.24 -23.30 25.53
N ALA A 499 -12.15 -23.77 26.14
CA ALA A 499 -12.26 -24.41 27.45
C ALA A 499 -12.93 -23.41 28.41
N THR A 500 -13.74 -23.88 29.38
CA THR A 500 -14.44 -23.00 30.32
C THR A 500 -13.48 -21.98 30.94
N GLY A 501 -13.61 -20.68 30.59
CA GLY A 501 -12.76 -19.59 31.05
C GLY A 501 -11.57 -19.21 30.15
N GLN A 502 -11.37 -19.86 29.00
CA GLN A 502 -10.29 -19.54 28.05
C GLN A 502 -10.67 -18.35 27.18
N THR A 503 -9.82 -17.33 27.11
CA THR A 503 -10.06 -16.16 26.23
C THR A 503 -9.76 -16.49 24.76
N LEU A 504 -10.39 -15.78 23.82
CA LEU A 504 -10.07 -15.88 22.38
C LEU A 504 -8.56 -15.71 22.11
N GLU A 505 -7.89 -14.83 22.87
CA GLU A 505 -6.45 -14.58 22.76
C GLU A 505 -5.63 -15.79 23.22
N GLU A 506 -6.05 -16.48 24.27
CA GLU A 506 -5.40 -17.71 24.76
C GLU A 506 -5.62 -18.88 23.80
N PHE A 507 -6.81 -19.00 23.22
CA PHE A 507 -7.09 -19.99 22.17
C PHE A 507 -6.22 -19.74 20.94
N ILE A 508 -6.19 -18.50 20.44
CA ILE A 508 -5.33 -18.13 19.30
C ILE A 508 -3.86 -18.43 19.63
N LYS A 509 -3.36 -18.05 20.82
CA LYS A 509 -1.99 -18.36 21.27
C LYS A 509 -1.70 -19.86 21.33
N GLU A 510 -2.62 -20.64 21.86
CA GLU A 510 -2.48 -22.10 21.93
C GLU A 510 -2.40 -22.71 20.53
N GLN A 511 -3.28 -22.28 19.61
CA GLN A 511 -3.28 -22.76 18.23
C GLN A 511 -2.02 -22.34 17.46
N ILE A 512 -1.55 -21.10 17.64
CA ILE A 512 -0.30 -20.63 17.03
C ILE A 512 0.89 -21.44 17.55
N SER A 513 0.97 -21.66 18.86
CA SER A 513 2.07 -22.41 19.48
C SER A 513 2.14 -23.86 18.99
N LYS A 514 1.03 -24.40 18.48
CA LYS A 514 0.90 -25.74 17.88
C LYS A 514 1.10 -25.74 16.37
N SER A 515 1.19 -24.59 15.71
CA SER A 515 1.27 -24.47 14.25
C SER A 515 2.72 -24.39 13.75
N PRO A 516 3.06 -24.99 12.58
CA PRO A 516 4.41 -24.96 12.01
C PRO A 516 4.71 -23.66 11.23
N TYR A 517 3.81 -22.67 11.27
CA TYR A 517 3.89 -21.45 10.46
C TYR A 517 4.60 -20.33 11.20
N ILE A 518 5.58 -19.71 10.53
CA ILE A 518 6.28 -18.52 11.03
C ILE A 518 5.95 -17.36 10.09
N ILE A 519 5.38 -16.28 10.63
CA ILE A 519 5.08 -15.09 9.84
C ILE A 519 6.39 -14.37 9.51
N ALA A 520 6.68 -14.18 8.22
CA ALA A 520 7.87 -13.48 7.77
C ALA A 520 7.74 -11.99 8.05
N ARG A 521 8.27 -11.52 9.18
CA ARG A 521 8.21 -10.11 9.62
C ARG A 521 9.46 -9.74 10.44
N PRO A 522 9.76 -8.45 10.65
CA PRO A 522 10.90 -8.10 11.49
C PRO A 522 10.59 -8.43 12.96
N ASN A 523 11.62 -8.76 13.73
CA ASN A 523 11.50 -9.07 15.16
C ASN A 523 11.15 -7.83 15.99
N HIS A 524 11.76 -6.72 15.61
CA HIS A 524 11.61 -5.46 16.32
C HIS A 524 10.82 -4.49 15.43
N PRO A 525 9.76 -3.84 15.95
CA PRO A 525 9.09 -2.78 15.21
C PRO A 525 10.03 -1.57 15.07
N PRO A 526 9.74 -0.62 14.17
CA PRO A 526 10.43 0.66 14.17
C PRO A 526 10.25 1.35 15.53
N SER A 527 11.24 2.15 15.93
CA SER A 527 11.14 2.98 17.13
C SER A 527 9.86 3.82 17.07
N PRO A 528 9.06 3.90 18.16
CA PRO A 528 7.97 4.86 18.23
C PRO A 528 8.52 6.28 18.14
N HIS A 529 7.66 7.26 17.87
CA HIS A 529 8.08 8.65 17.82
C HIS A 529 8.73 9.06 19.17
N PRO A 530 9.82 9.84 19.15
CA PRO A 530 10.55 10.17 20.36
C PRO A 530 9.72 11.01 21.34
N TYR A 531 8.83 11.87 20.82
CA TYR A 531 8.01 12.76 21.63
C TYR A 531 6.54 12.68 21.23
N ASP A 532 5.68 12.58 22.24
CA ASP A 532 4.22 12.60 22.09
C ASP A 532 3.61 14.00 22.28
N ASN A 533 4.42 15.01 22.59
CA ASN A 533 3.91 16.36 22.83
C ASN A 533 3.40 17.00 21.51
N PRO A 534 2.37 17.85 21.58
CA PRO A 534 1.78 18.46 20.39
C PRO A 534 2.79 19.35 19.63
N VAL A 535 3.75 19.94 20.33
CA VAL A 535 4.74 20.86 19.74
C VAL A 535 5.72 20.16 18.79
N HIS A 536 6.29 19.01 19.17
CA HIS A 536 7.13 18.21 18.24
C HIS A 536 6.29 17.56 17.13
N ARG A 537 5.04 17.18 17.44
CA ARG A 537 4.12 16.65 16.43
C ARG A 537 3.77 17.69 15.35
N ILE A 538 3.58 18.96 15.73
CA ILE A 538 3.36 20.06 14.76
C ILE A 538 4.56 20.20 13.82
N LEU A 539 5.80 20.08 14.30
CA LEU A 539 6.98 20.06 13.42
C LEU A 539 6.92 18.88 12.44
N GLY A 540 6.50 17.69 12.90
CA GLY A 540 6.27 16.54 12.02
C GLY A 540 5.25 16.82 10.92
N VAL A 541 4.14 17.49 11.25
CA VAL A 541 3.11 17.91 10.28
C VAL A 541 3.65 18.94 9.29
N ILE A 542 4.42 19.94 9.77
CA ILE A 542 5.06 20.95 8.90
C ILE A 542 6.05 20.28 7.95
N ARG A 543 6.88 19.35 8.44
CA ARG A 543 7.83 18.59 7.62
C ARG A 543 7.12 17.68 6.62
N HIS A 544 6.04 17.02 7.01
CA HIS A 544 5.25 16.22 6.08
C HIS A 544 4.63 17.09 4.98
N ALA A 545 4.09 18.26 5.34
CA ALA A 545 3.56 19.21 4.38
C ALA A 545 4.66 19.71 3.43
N ALA A 546 5.79 20.18 3.96
CA ALA A 546 6.93 20.65 3.17
C ALA A 546 7.56 19.53 2.32
N GLY A 547 7.61 18.31 2.84
CA GLY A 547 8.17 17.13 2.19
C GLY A 547 7.50 16.82 0.85
N PHE A 548 6.19 17.02 0.72
CA PHE A 548 5.51 16.89 -0.58
C PHE A 548 6.08 17.85 -1.64
N PHE A 549 6.34 19.11 -1.27
CA PHE A 549 6.90 20.12 -2.17
C PHE A 549 8.36 19.81 -2.54
N ILE A 550 9.14 19.37 -1.56
CA ILE A 550 10.56 19.01 -1.73
C ILE A 550 10.71 17.77 -2.60
N ASP A 551 9.90 16.74 -2.36
CA ASP A 551 9.99 15.47 -3.09
C ASP A 551 9.79 15.66 -4.59
N ILE A 552 8.77 16.42 -4.98
CA ILE A 552 8.45 16.64 -6.39
C ILE A 552 9.56 17.49 -7.06
N SER A 553 10.07 18.49 -6.34
CA SER A 553 11.09 19.39 -6.85
C SER A 553 12.48 18.74 -6.94
N GLU A 554 12.86 17.85 -6.02
CA GLU A 554 14.13 17.11 -6.07
C GLU A 554 14.11 15.96 -7.09
N GLN A 555 12.95 15.33 -7.33
CA GLN A 555 12.81 14.31 -8.39
C GLN A 555 13.02 14.90 -9.79
N ASN A 556 12.58 16.15 -10.01
CA ASN A 556 12.79 16.87 -11.26
C ASN A 556 13.34 18.28 -10.98
N PRO A 557 14.66 18.44 -10.72
CA PRO A 557 15.25 19.71 -10.29
C PRO A 557 15.01 20.86 -11.28
N LEU A 558 14.94 20.60 -12.58
CA LEU A 558 14.67 21.64 -13.58
C LEU A 558 13.28 22.25 -13.39
N ILE A 559 12.26 21.41 -13.20
CA ILE A 559 10.88 21.86 -12.98
C ILE A 559 10.75 22.46 -11.58
N GLY A 560 11.38 21.85 -10.57
CA GLY A 560 11.45 22.40 -9.23
C GLY A 560 12.00 23.83 -9.20
N THR A 561 13.10 24.08 -9.92
CA THR A 561 13.69 25.42 -10.04
C THR A 561 12.78 26.40 -10.76
N LEU A 562 12.14 26.00 -11.86
CA LEU A 562 11.17 26.84 -12.57
C LEU A 562 9.98 27.21 -11.66
N ALA A 563 9.47 26.24 -10.91
CA ALA A 563 8.38 26.45 -9.99
C ALA A 563 8.75 27.35 -8.81
N MET A 564 9.95 27.18 -8.26
CA MET A 564 10.49 28.06 -7.23
C MET A 564 10.68 29.49 -7.74
N ALA A 565 11.18 29.65 -8.96
CA ALA A 565 11.27 30.95 -9.62
C ALA A 565 9.89 31.58 -9.83
N ALA A 566 8.91 30.79 -10.29
CA ALA A 566 7.52 31.23 -10.44
C ALA A 566 6.88 31.60 -9.09
N TYR A 567 7.18 30.88 -8.02
CA TYR A 567 6.68 31.19 -6.66
C TYR A 567 7.32 32.45 -6.10
N ALA A 568 8.63 32.61 -6.22
CA ALA A 568 9.34 33.80 -5.78
C ALA A 568 8.87 35.04 -6.57
N TYR A 569 8.64 34.89 -7.88
CA TYR A 569 8.11 35.96 -8.73
C TYR A 569 6.63 36.25 -8.45
N GLY A 570 5.75 35.25 -8.44
CA GLY A 570 4.31 35.41 -8.20
C GLY A 570 4.00 35.87 -6.77
N GLY A 571 4.62 35.23 -5.77
CA GLY A 571 4.54 35.64 -4.37
C GLY A 571 5.12 37.04 -4.15
N GLY A 572 6.26 37.37 -4.78
CA GLY A 572 6.81 38.72 -4.75
C GLY A 572 5.92 39.77 -5.42
N ALA A 573 5.28 39.41 -6.55
CA ALA A 573 4.37 40.28 -7.28
C ALA A 573 3.08 40.56 -6.49
N VAL A 574 2.67 39.64 -5.63
CA VAL A 574 1.48 39.77 -4.78
C VAL A 574 1.80 40.44 -3.44
N LEU A 575 2.84 39.99 -2.73
CA LEU A 575 3.13 40.36 -1.34
C LEU A 575 3.96 41.64 -1.23
N ALA A 576 4.89 41.87 -2.17
CA ALA A 576 5.84 42.98 -2.11
C ALA A 576 6.23 43.48 -3.52
N PRO A 577 5.24 43.98 -4.30
CA PRO A 577 5.45 44.31 -5.71
C PRO A 577 6.53 45.37 -5.93
N GLU A 578 6.65 46.37 -5.05
CA GLU A 578 7.67 47.42 -5.16
C GLU A 578 9.08 46.90 -4.90
N LEU A 579 9.23 45.95 -3.97
CA LEU A 579 10.52 45.32 -3.68
C LEU A 579 10.94 44.41 -4.84
N LEU A 580 10.02 43.61 -5.38
CA LEU A 580 10.27 42.80 -6.57
C LEU A 580 10.60 43.66 -7.79
N LYS A 581 9.84 44.75 -8.04
CA LYS A 581 10.10 45.71 -9.12
C LYS A 581 11.49 46.35 -8.98
N SER A 582 11.90 46.71 -7.76
CA SER A 582 13.25 47.24 -7.49
C SER A 582 14.34 46.22 -7.84
N ILE A 583 14.18 44.96 -7.42
CA ILE A 583 15.11 43.87 -7.74
C ILE A 583 15.17 43.62 -9.25
N LEU A 584 14.02 43.52 -9.93
CA LEU A 584 13.95 43.26 -11.37
C LEU A 584 14.51 44.42 -12.21
N THR A 585 14.32 45.67 -11.76
CA THR A 585 14.93 46.85 -12.39
C THR A 585 16.45 46.80 -12.28
N LYS A 586 16.99 46.42 -11.12
CA LYS A 586 18.43 46.23 -10.91
C LYS A 586 19.01 45.08 -11.74
N LEU A 587 18.21 44.06 -12.05
CA LEU A 587 18.59 42.94 -12.91
C LEU A 587 18.33 43.20 -14.40
N HIS A 588 17.88 44.40 -14.78
CA HIS A 588 17.50 44.78 -16.15
C HIS A 588 16.38 43.92 -16.78
N LEU A 589 15.56 43.23 -15.96
CA LEU A 589 14.49 42.33 -16.40
C LEU A 589 13.16 43.07 -16.61
N HIS A 590 13.17 44.10 -17.46
CA HIS A 590 12.03 45.00 -17.68
C HIS A 590 10.76 44.29 -18.19
N GLY A 591 10.92 43.19 -18.95
CA GLY A 591 9.78 42.36 -19.39
C GLY A 591 9.03 41.68 -18.25
N LEU A 592 9.73 41.27 -17.18
CA LEU A 592 9.10 40.71 -15.98
C LEU A 592 8.44 41.78 -15.11
N ILE A 593 8.81 43.05 -15.23
CA ILE A 593 8.12 44.15 -14.54
C ILE A 593 6.72 44.35 -15.13
N ALA A 594 6.59 44.27 -16.45
CA ALA A 594 5.31 44.36 -17.15
C ALA A 594 4.35 43.20 -16.82
N GLY A 595 4.88 42.05 -16.37
CA GLY A 595 4.09 40.89 -15.95
C GLY A 595 3.47 40.99 -14.55
N ILE A 596 3.89 41.94 -13.71
CA ILE A 596 3.42 42.06 -12.31
C ILE A 596 1.93 42.44 -12.26
N GLU A 597 1.51 43.47 -13.02
CA GLU A 597 0.13 43.98 -13.00
C GLU A 597 -0.89 42.95 -13.55
N PRO A 598 -0.67 42.27 -14.69
CA PRO A 598 -1.54 41.19 -15.14
C PRO A 598 -1.65 40.04 -14.14
N THR A 599 -0.54 39.68 -13.48
CA THR A 599 -0.53 38.60 -12.48
C THR A 599 -1.38 38.97 -11.27
N GLN A 600 -1.31 40.22 -10.79
CA GLN A 600 -2.17 40.73 -9.73
C GLN A 600 -3.66 40.74 -10.13
N LYS A 601 -3.97 41.15 -11.37
CA LYS A 601 -5.35 41.17 -11.88
C LYS A 601 -5.93 39.76 -12.06
N LEU A 602 -5.14 38.83 -12.60
CA LEU A 602 -5.53 37.42 -12.74
C LEU A 602 -5.78 36.78 -11.37
N ALA A 603 -4.90 37.03 -10.39
CA ALA A 603 -5.06 36.52 -9.04
C ALA A 603 -6.37 37.02 -8.40
N ARG A 604 -6.69 38.31 -8.53
CA ARG A 604 -7.97 38.89 -8.07
C ARG A 604 -9.18 38.31 -8.80
N TRP A 605 -9.07 38.05 -10.10
CA TRP A 605 -10.16 37.48 -10.90
C TRP A 605 -10.45 36.02 -10.54
N MET A 606 -9.42 35.20 -10.31
CA MET A 606 -9.58 33.80 -9.93
C MET A 606 -10.07 33.62 -8.49
N SER A 607 -9.88 34.62 -7.63
CA SER A 607 -10.14 34.49 -6.20
C SER A 607 -11.43 35.17 -5.70
N HIS A 608 -11.95 36.15 -6.44
CA HIS A 608 -13.12 36.95 -6.05
C HIS A 608 -13.01 37.67 -4.69
N GLY A 609 -11.80 38.03 -4.21
CA GLY A 609 -11.56 38.75 -2.93
C GLY A 609 -10.08 39.12 -2.61
N THR A 610 -9.66 39.07 -1.33
CA THR A 610 -8.47 39.74 -0.72
C THR A 610 -7.07 39.06 -0.90
N ILE A 611 -6.01 39.63 -0.30
CA ILE A 611 -4.57 39.26 -0.48
C ILE A 611 -4.25 37.80 -0.11
N SER A 612 -4.84 37.25 0.95
CA SER A 612 -4.64 35.84 1.33
C SER A 612 -5.15 34.86 0.28
N GLU A 613 -6.15 35.25 -0.49
CA GLU A 613 -6.70 34.45 -1.58
C GLU A 613 -5.81 34.47 -2.82
N SER A 614 -5.12 35.59 -3.09
CA SER A 614 -4.11 35.66 -4.15
C SER A 614 -2.88 34.79 -3.86
N ILE A 615 -2.58 34.55 -2.57
CA ILE A 615 -1.57 33.56 -2.14
C ILE A 615 -2.08 32.13 -2.45
N SER A 616 -3.37 31.86 -2.22
CA SER A 616 -3.98 30.56 -2.55
C SER A 616 -4.04 30.29 -4.06
N ALA A 617 -4.37 31.30 -4.86
CA ALA A 617 -4.36 31.26 -6.32
C ALA A 617 -2.94 31.07 -6.88
N SER A 618 -1.94 31.73 -6.28
CA SER A 618 -0.53 31.53 -6.60
C SER A 618 -0.05 30.13 -6.20
N ALA A 619 -0.57 29.59 -5.10
CA ALA A 619 -0.32 28.20 -4.70
C ALA A 619 -0.99 27.19 -5.65
N ILE A 620 -2.19 27.46 -6.17
CA ILE A 620 -2.87 26.63 -7.18
C ILE A 620 -2.14 26.72 -8.53
N TYR A 621 -1.71 27.92 -8.94
CA TYR A 621 -0.87 28.12 -10.13
C TYR A 621 0.45 27.35 -10.00
N TRP A 622 1.10 27.42 -8.83
CA TRP A 622 2.29 26.61 -8.53
C TRP A 622 1.97 25.12 -8.55
N GLN A 623 0.89 24.68 -7.90
CA GLN A 623 0.48 23.27 -7.87
C GLN A 623 0.21 22.75 -9.28
N THR A 624 -0.40 23.54 -10.15
CA THR A 624 -0.64 23.18 -11.56
C THR A 624 0.65 23.20 -12.40
N THR A 625 1.57 24.14 -12.15
CA THR A 625 2.87 24.20 -12.86
C THR A 625 3.82 23.07 -12.42
N VAL A 626 3.81 22.72 -11.13
CA VAL A 626 4.61 21.62 -10.54
C VAL A 626 3.98 20.27 -10.81
N ALA A 627 2.66 20.14 -10.69
CA ALA A 627 1.94 18.98 -11.21
C ALA A 627 2.19 18.84 -12.71
N GLY A 628 2.35 19.95 -13.43
CA GLY A 628 2.86 20.07 -14.81
C GLY A 628 4.12 19.24 -15.11
N GLY A 629 5.02 19.13 -14.13
CA GLY A 629 6.30 18.42 -14.26
C GLY A 629 6.24 16.91 -14.10
N ASN A 630 5.16 16.39 -13.53
CA ASN A 630 4.92 14.97 -13.28
C ASN A 630 3.43 14.67 -13.54
N LEU A 631 2.89 15.26 -14.62
CA LEU A 631 1.46 15.21 -14.96
C LEU A 631 1.00 13.77 -15.10
N ASP A 632 1.86 12.89 -15.61
CA ASP A 632 1.60 11.46 -15.69
C ASP A 632 1.33 10.87 -14.30
N LYS A 633 2.21 11.09 -13.32
CA LYS A 633 2.01 10.57 -11.96
C LYS A 633 0.79 11.20 -11.28
N PHE A 634 0.62 12.52 -11.39
CA PHE A 634 -0.48 13.24 -10.77
C PHE A 634 -1.85 12.82 -11.35
N PHE A 635 -2.01 12.81 -12.68
CA PHE A 635 -3.27 12.39 -13.29
C PHE A 635 -3.53 10.89 -13.09
N VAL A 636 -2.51 10.04 -13.23
CA VAL A 636 -2.67 8.61 -12.99
C VAL A 636 -3.13 8.36 -11.55
N GLU A 637 -2.47 8.97 -10.56
CA GLU A 637 -2.82 8.79 -9.15
C GLU A 637 -4.21 9.39 -8.84
N ALA A 638 -4.47 10.64 -9.23
CA ALA A 638 -5.76 11.29 -8.96
C ALA A 638 -6.95 10.55 -9.61
N ILE A 639 -6.83 10.17 -10.88
CA ILE A 639 -7.86 9.41 -11.59
C ILE A 639 -7.99 8.01 -10.99
N SER A 640 -6.88 7.37 -10.62
CA SER A 640 -6.92 6.05 -9.98
C SER A 640 -7.67 6.11 -8.65
N VAL A 641 -7.35 7.06 -7.76
CA VAL A 641 -8.02 7.22 -6.47
C VAL A 641 -9.51 7.44 -6.67
N LEU A 642 -9.90 8.36 -7.58
CA LEU A 642 -11.31 8.65 -7.89
C LEU A 642 -12.07 7.44 -8.46
N LYS A 643 -11.42 6.63 -9.30
CA LYS A 643 -11.99 5.39 -9.85
C LYS A 643 -12.11 4.29 -8.80
N GLU A 644 -11.16 4.21 -7.87
CA GLU A 644 -10.94 3.02 -7.05
C GLU A 644 -11.62 3.08 -5.69
N ASP A 645 -11.72 4.28 -5.09
CA ASP A 645 -12.26 4.49 -3.75
C ASP A 645 -13.36 5.59 -3.69
N PRO A 646 -14.36 5.56 -4.60
CA PRO A 646 -15.32 6.66 -4.73
C PRO A 646 -16.15 6.89 -3.46
N GLY A 647 -16.45 5.83 -2.70
CA GLY A 647 -17.20 5.92 -1.45
C GLY A 647 -16.42 6.60 -0.33
N GLU A 648 -15.12 6.32 -0.20
CA GLU A 648 -14.26 6.95 0.81
C GLU A 648 -14.02 8.42 0.48
N ILE A 649 -13.73 8.74 -0.79
CA ILE A 649 -13.58 10.14 -1.23
C ILE A 649 -14.87 10.92 -1.01
N ALA A 650 -16.03 10.33 -1.29
CA ALA A 650 -17.31 10.98 -1.04
C ALA A 650 -17.51 11.27 0.45
N ILE A 651 -17.17 10.34 1.34
CA ILE A 651 -17.25 10.54 2.79
C ILE A 651 -16.25 11.63 3.24
N ILE A 652 -14.99 11.56 2.82
CA ILE A 652 -13.96 12.54 3.18
C ILE A 652 -14.32 13.93 2.64
N ALA A 653 -14.81 14.03 1.40
CA ALA A 653 -15.24 15.29 0.81
C ALA A 653 -16.44 15.88 1.54
N ALA A 654 -17.41 15.05 1.93
CA ALA A 654 -18.56 15.49 2.74
C ALA A 654 -18.11 15.98 4.13
N LEU A 655 -17.20 15.27 4.79
CA LEU A 655 -16.62 15.67 6.07
C LEU A 655 -15.78 16.95 5.95
N ALA A 656 -15.01 17.08 4.87
CA ALA A 656 -14.19 18.26 4.58
C ALA A 656 -15.07 19.49 4.35
N LEU A 657 -16.11 19.38 3.53
CA LEU A 657 -17.08 20.45 3.32
C LEU A 657 -17.79 20.84 4.62
N GLY A 658 -18.25 19.84 5.40
CA GLY A 658 -18.93 20.08 6.68
C GLY A 658 -18.04 20.76 7.72
N LEU A 659 -16.79 20.33 7.83
CA LEU A 659 -15.81 20.95 8.74
C LEU A 659 -15.39 22.35 8.27
N GLY A 660 -15.12 22.51 6.98
CA GLY A 660 -14.76 23.81 6.40
C GLY A 660 -15.86 24.84 6.64
N TYR A 661 -17.11 24.46 6.41
CA TYR A 661 -18.27 25.28 6.71
C TYR A 661 -18.41 25.59 8.20
N SER A 662 -18.17 24.61 9.06
CA SER A 662 -18.27 24.80 10.52
C SER A 662 -17.18 25.73 11.05
N LEU A 663 -15.94 25.62 10.55
CA LEU A 663 -14.81 26.47 10.94
C LEU A 663 -15.02 27.94 10.51
N THR A 664 -15.55 28.18 9.32
CA THR A 664 -15.87 29.54 8.85
C THR A 664 -17.05 30.16 9.61
N LYS A 665 -17.97 29.34 10.15
CA LYS A 665 -19.01 29.82 11.08
C LYS A 665 -18.48 30.08 12.49
N LEU A 666 -17.50 29.30 12.97
CA LEU A 666 -16.92 29.45 14.31
C LEU A 666 -15.92 30.62 14.41
N ILE A 667 -15.24 30.97 13.32
CA ILE A 667 -14.27 32.07 13.26
C ILE A 667 -14.79 33.11 12.23
N PRO A 668 -15.56 34.12 12.67
CA PRO A 668 -16.19 35.08 11.75
C PRO A 668 -15.20 35.81 10.84
N SER A 669 -14.01 36.14 11.35
CA SER A 669 -12.94 36.78 10.56
C SER A 669 -12.45 35.91 9.40
N LEU A 670 -12.45 34.58 9.58
CA LEU A 670 -12.12 33.61 8.54
C LEU A 670 -13.26 33.46 7.53
N GLY A 671 -14.51 33.57 7.99
CA GLY A 671 -15.69 33.59 7.12
C GLY A 671 -15.74 34.82 6.22
N GLU A 672 -15.44 36.01 6.76
CA GLU A 672 -15.33 37.26 5.98
C GLU A 672 -14.18 37.19 4.95
N GLU A 673 -13.08 36.53 5.29
CA GLU A 673 -11.92 36.34 4.41
C GLU A 673 -12.15 35.28 3.32
N MET A 674 -13.05 34.32 3.54
CA MET A 674 -13.35 33.25 2.56
C MET A 674 -14.51 33.56 1.61
N GLY A 675 -15.29 34.61 1.87
CA GLY A 675 -16.42 35.03 1.07
C GLY A 675 -17.69 34.17 1.24
N ASP A 676 -18.80 34.66 0.68
CA ASP A 676 -20.13 34.10 0.92
C ASP A 676 -20.38 32.72 0.28
N PHE A 677 -19.70 32.38 -0.84
CA PHE A 677 -19.93 31.13 -1.58
C PHE A 677 -18.74 30.57 -2.36
N PRO A 678 -17.82 29.83 -1.73
CA PRO A 678 -16.92 28.94 -2.47
C PRO A 678 -16.89 27.54 -1.84
N TYR A 679 -17.64 26.60 -2.41
CA TYR A 679 -17.60 25.19 -2.03
C TYR A 679 -16.18 24.60 -2.09
N THR A 680 -15.34 25.10 -3.00
CA THR A 680 -13.93 24.74 -3.13
C THR A 680 -13.09 25.19 -1.92
N ASN A 681 -13.41 26.34 -1.32
CA ASN A 681 -12.64 26.90 -0.21
C ASN A 681 -12.97 26.17 1.10
N TYR A 682 -14.24 25.79 1.32
CA TYR A 682 -14.61 24.95 2.46
C TYR A 682 -13.97 23.56 2.36
N ALA A 683 -13.98 22.95 1.17
CA ALA A 683 -13.30 21.68 0.96
C ALA A 683 -11.78 21.77 1.18
N ALA A 684 -11.14 22.87 0.78
CA ALA A 684 -9.71 23.09 1.00
C ALA A 684 -9.37 23.32 2.48
N LEU A 685 -10.17 24.13 3.18
CA LEU A 685 -9.97 24.44 4.60
C LEU A 685 -10.23 23.21 5.49
N GLY A 686 -11.29 22.47 5.20
CA GLY A 686 -11.67 21.28 5.95
C GLY A 686 -11.02 19.98 5.46
N GLY A 687 -10.33 19.98 4.31
CA GLY A 687 -9.83 18.77 3.64
C GLY A 687 -9.00 17.85 4.54
N LYS A 688 -8.03 18.43 5.27
CA LYS A 688 -7.19 17.66 6.21
C LYS A 688 -7.97 17.23 7.46
N GLY A 689 -8.88 18.07 7.94
CA GLY A 689 -9.74 17.74 9.07
C GLY A 689 -10.73 16.61 8.74
N GLY A 690 -11.28 16.62 7.52
CA GLY A 690 -12.23 15.61 7.04
C GLY A 690 -11.57 14.25 6.88
N ALA A 691 -10.34 14.22 6.34
CA ALA A 691 -9.53 13.01 6.29
C ALA A 691 -9.16 12.49 7.69
N ALA A 692 -8.76 13.39 8.60
CA ALA A 692 -8.43 13.02 9.98
C ALA A 692 -9.65 12.47 10.76
N LEU A 693 -10.83 13.07 10.57
CA LEU A 693 -12.08 12.57 11.17
C LEU A 693 -12.47 11.19 10.61
N TYR A 694 -12.36 11.01 9.29
CA TYR A 694 -12.61 9.71 8.67
C TYR A 694 -11.71 8.63 9.27
N ASP A 695 -10.41 8.91 9.36
CA ASP A 695 -9.43 7.98 9.92
C ASP A 695 -9.73 7.67 11.41
N THR A 696 -10.07 8.70 12.19
CA THR A 696 -10.44 8.57 13.61
C THR A 696 -11.67 7.69 13.84
N ILE A 697 -12.67 7.77 12.95
CA ILE A 697 -13.89 6.95 13.05
C ILE A 697 -13.61 5.51 12.60
N MET A 698 -12.76 5.34 11.58
CA MET A 698 -12.44 4.02 11.04
C MET A 698 -11.47 3.23 11.92
N HIS A 699 -10.54 3.87 12.62
CA HIS A 699 -9.49 3.19 13.40
C HIS A 699 -9.50 3.55 14.90
N PRO A 700 -10.63 3.34 15.61
CA PRO A 700 -10.82 3.87 16.95
C PRO A 700 -9.81 3.27 17.93
N GLY A 701 -8.95 4.11 18.52
CA GLY A 701 -7.98 3.71 19.56
C GLY A 701 -6.54 4.19 19.37
N ASP A 702 -6.11 4.44 18.13
CA ASP A 702 -4.79 5.00 17.80
C ASP A 702 -4.87 6.48 17.38
N ASP A 703 -5.99 7.13 17.69
CA ASP A 703 -6.37 8.40 17.11
C ASP A 703 -5.65 9.61 17.74
N TRP A 704 -5.34 10.60 16.91
CA TRP A 704 -4.78 11.90 17.32
C TRP A 704 -5.57 12.54 18.48
N PHE A 705 -6.91 12.46 18.39
CA PHE A 705 -7.80 13.09 19.37
C PHE A 705 -7.70 12.44 20.75
N LEU A 706 -7.77 11.10 20.80
CA LEU A 706 -7.61 10.34 22.04
C LEU A 706 -6.22 10.57 22.65
N GLY A 707 -5.17 10.52 21.82
CA GLY A 707 -3.80 10.79 22.27
C GLY A 707 -3.64 12.19 22.88
N THR A 708 -4.26 13.21 22.28
CA THR A 708 -4.21 14.59 22.77
C THR A 708 -4.95 14.73 24.11
N CYS A 709 -6.13 14.13 24.24
CA CYS A 709 -6.88 14.12 25.50
C CYS A 709 -6.12 13.39 26.62
N LYS A 710 -5.53 12.22 26.33
CA LYS A 710 -4.70 11.48 27.29
C LYS A 710 -3.47 12.29 27.73
N TRP A 711 -2.81 12.97 26.80
CA TRP A 711 -1.66 13.84 27.09
C TRP A 711 -2.04 14.99 28.02
N LEU A 712 -3.16 15.68 27.75
CA LEU A 712 -3.67 16.74 28.62
C LEU A 712 -3.96 16.21 30.04
N CYS A 713 -4.65 15.07 30.15
CA CYS A 713 -4.99 14.49 31.45
C CYS A 713 -3.74 14.02 32.23
N LYS A 714 -2.75 13.42 31.55
CA LYS A 714 -1.46 13.08 32.16
C LYS A 714 -0.73 14.33 32.67
N GLY A 715 -0.79 15.43 31.92
CA GLY A 715 -0.27 16.73 32.34
C GLY A 715 -0.92 17.22 33.64
N PHE A 716 -2.26 17.20 33.72
CA PHE A 716 -3.01 17.57 34.93
C PHE A 716 -2.65 16.69 36.14
N VAL A 717 -2.55 15.38 35.95
CA VAL A 717 -2.21 14.44 37.05
C VAL A 717 -0.78 14.63 37.53
N THR A 718 0.15 14.87 36.62
CA THR A 718 1.54 15.17 36.98
C THR A 718 1.63 16.47 37.80
N LEU A 719 0.83 17.47 37.45
CA LEU A 719 0.70 18.71 38.22
C LEU A 719 0.05 18.46 39.59
N GLY A 720 -0.95 17.58 39.65
CA GLY A 720 -1.52 17.09 40.90
C GLY A 720 -0.50 16.38 41.79
N LYS A 721 0.36 15.52 41.24
CA LYS A 721 1.44 14.84 41.99
C LYS A 721 2.45 15.81 42.60
N LEU A 722 2.72 16.92 41.92
CA LEU A 722 3.64 17.94 42.41
C LEU A 722 3.02 18.81 43.50
N CYS A 723 1.77 19.25 43.31
CA CYS A 723 1.16 20.28 44.16
C CYS A 723 0.26 19.72 45.26
N ILE A 724 -0.42 18.60 45.03
CA ILE A 724 -1.53 18.10 45.85
C ILE A 724 -1.15 16.82 46.61
N ALA A 725 -0.34 15.93 46.00
CA ALA A 725 0.04 14.66 46.63
C ALA A 725 0.72 14.79 48.00
N PRO A 726 1.63 15.77 48.28
CA PRO A 726 2.22 15.94 49.61
C PRO A 726 1.18 16.21 50.70
N PHE A 727 0.12 16.96 50.39
CA PHE A 727 -0.96 17.26 51.32
C PHE A 727 -1.84 16.04 51.59
N PHE A 728 -2.13 15.24 50.56
CA PHE A 728 -2.84 13.97 50.73
C PHE A 728 -2.03 12.95 51.52
N GLU A 729 -0.73 12.82 51.26
CA GLU A 729 0.16 11.94 52.01
C GLU A 729 0.30 12.40 53.48
N GLY A 730 0.35 13.72 53.70
CA GLY A 730 0.32 14.32 55.03
C GLY A 730 -0.99 14.08 55.80
N TYR A 731 -2.13 14.08 55.09
CA TYR A 731 -3.43 13.73 55.67
C TYR A 731 -3.51 12.27 56.11
N TYR A 732 -2.99 11.33 55.31
CA TYR A 732 -3.06 9.89 55.62
C TYR A 732 -1.98 9.37 56.58
N TYR A 733 -0.76 9.94 56.54
CA TYR A 733 0.41 9.41 57.28
C TYR A 733 1.06 10.43 58.23
N GLY A 734 0.44 11.60 58.42
CA GLY A 734 0.90 12.65 59.33
C GLY A 734 2.03 13.52 58.77
N PHE A 735 2.47 14.51 59.54
CA PHE A 735 3.40 15.55 59.07
C PHE A 735 4.81 15.00 58.76
N ASN A 736 5.42 14.24 59.70
CA ASN A 736 6.80 13.76 59.54
C ASN A 736 6.92 12.57 58.58
N ASN A 737 6.00 11.60 58.67
CA ASN A 737 6.07 10.38 57.89
C ASN A 737 5.33 10.48 56.55
N GLY A 738 4.37 11.41 56.41
CA GLY A 738 3.61 11.64 55.17
C GLY A 738 4.04 12.90 54.43
N PHE A 739 3.76 14.09 54.98
CA PHE A 739 3.94 15.36 54.25
C PHE A 739 5.41 15.60 53.82
N LEU A 740 6.38 15.41 54.73
CA LEU A 740 7.80 15.59 54.39
C LEU A 740 8.33 14.54 53.40
N ASN A 741 7.82 13.30 53.45
CA ASN A 741 8.21 12.25 52.50
C ASN A 741 7.56 12.48 51.12
N GLY A 742 6.28 12.84 51.08
CA GLY A 742 5.59 13.27 49.87
C GLY A 742 6.26 14.48 49.22
N TRP A 743 6.70 15.47 50.00
CA TRP A 743 7.46 16.61 49.49
C TRP A 743 8.81 16.19 48.88
N LYS A 744 9.52 15.24 49.50
CA LYS A 744 10.76 14.67 48.93
C LYS A 744 10.50 13.92 47.62
N LYS A 745 9.40 13.15 47.53
CA LYS A 745 8.98 12.48 46.28
C LYS A 745 8.64 13.47 45.18
N SER A 746 7.82 14.49 45.49
CA SER A 746 7.52 15.57 44.56
C SER A 746 8.79 16.30 44.13
N GLY A 747 9.80 16.44 45.00
CA GLY A 747 11.12 16.97 44.66
C GLY A 747 11.92 16.10 43.68
N ILE A 748 11.91 14.77 43.84
CA ILE A 748 12.54 13.82 42.91
C ILE A 748 11.82 13.85 41.56
N LEU A 749 10.48 13.84 41.57
CA LEU A 749 9.64 13.92 40.37
C LEU A 749 9.79 15.28 39.66
N LEU A 750 9.92 16.38 40.40
CA LEU A 750 10.23 17.70 39.84
C LEU A 750 11.61 17.72 39.18
N LYS A 751 12.61 17.05 39.78
CA LYS A 751 13.94 16.94 39.20
C LYS A 751 13.94 16.12 37.91
N SER A 752 13.20 15.00 37.85
CA SER A 752 13.07 14.21 36.62
C SER A 752 12.26 14.94 35.55
N LEU A 753 11.19 15.64 35.94
CA LEU A 753 10.36 16.42 35.03
C LEU A 753 11.11 17.62 34.46
N ASN A 754 11.86 18.36 35.28
CA ASN A 754 12.72 19.44 34.80
C ASN A 754 13.80 18.93 33.85
N LYS A 755 14.38 17.75 34.13
CA LYS A 755 15.33 17.08 33.24
C LYS A 755 14.70 16.73 31.89
N GLN A 756 13.49 16.19 31.89
CA GLN A 756 12.74 15.84 30.68
C GLN A 756 12.29 17.07 29.88
N ILE A 757 11.79 18.12 30.54
CA ILE A 757 11.42 19.38 29.91
C ILE A 757 12.65 20.02 29.27
N LEU A 758 13.77 20.11 29.99
CA LEU A 758 14.99 20.70 29.46
C LEU A 758 15.52 19.89 28.26
N ALA A 759 15.55 18.56 28.36
CA ALA A 759 15.96 17.71 27.24
C ALA A 759 15.03 17.85 26.03
N ALA A 760 13.71 17.88 26.23
CA ALA A 760 12.73 18.06 25.17
C ALA A 760 12.79 19.46 24.55
N SER A 761 13.04 20.52 25.33
CA SER A 761 13.21 21.88 24.81
C SER A 761 14.49 22.04 24.01
N VAL A 762 15.60 21.46 24.48
CA VAL A 762 16.87 21.46 23.73
C VAL A 762 16.73 20.61 22.46
N ASP A 763 16.10 19.43 22.53
CA ASP A 763 15.82 18.63 21.33
C ASP A 763 14.93 19.37 20.34
N PHE A 764 13.90 20.07 20.82
CA PHE A 764 13.02 20.87 19.96
C PHE A 764 13.81 21.92 19.18
N VAL A 765 14.73 22.63 19.84
CA VAL A 765 15.61 23.61 19.20
C VAL A 765 16.55 22.93 18.19
N LEU A 766 17.14 21.77 18.54
CA LEU A 766 17.98 21.00 17.62
C LEU A 766 17.20 20.47 16.41
N ALA A 767 15.97 20.00 16.61
CA ALA A 767 15.05 19.57 15.56
C ALA A 767 14.64 20.75 14.68
N LEU A 768 14.47 21.94 15.24
CA LEU A 768 14.21 23.15 14.45
C LEU A 768 15.42 23.51 13.59
N PHE A 769 16.65 23.33 14.09
CA PHE A 769 17.88 23.52 13.31
C PHE A 769 18.07 22.50 12.17
N THR A 770 17.48 21.31 12.25
CA THR A 770 17.53 20.39 11.10
C THR A 770 16.68 20.89 9.93
N ILE A 771 15.66 21.74 10.17
CA ILE A 771 14.74 22.21 9.12
C ILE A 771 15.46 23.06 8.05
N PRO A 772 16.26 24.08 8.43
CA PRO A 772 17.10 24.79 7.48
C PRO A 772 18.07 23.88 6.71
N LEU A 773 18.61 22.86 7.38
CA LEU A 773 19.64 21.97 6.80
C LEU A 773 19.06 20.92 5.85
N LEU A 774 17.88 20.39 6.11
CA LEU A 774 17.26 19.34 5.29
C LEU A 774 16.33 19.96 4.26
N GLU A 775 15.28 20.64 4.72
CA GLU A 775 14.18 21.10 3.88
C GLU A 775 14.50 22.39 3.13
N LEU A 776 15.04 23.40 3.82
CA LEU A 776 15.29 24.71 3.21
C LEU A 776 16.50 24.68 2.27
N SER A 777 17.56 23.96 2.65
CA SER A 777 18.75 23.81 1.80
C SER A 777 18.43 23.02 0.53
N ALA A 778 17.58 21.99 0.63
CA ALA A 778 17.08 21.24 -0.53
C ALA A 778 16.36 22.19 -1.50
N LEU A 779 15.41 22.97 -0.99
CA LEU A 779 14.51 23.78 -1.82
C LEU A 779 15.14 25.06 -2.37
N LEU A 780 16.01 25.74 -1.61
CA LEU A 780 16.59 27.04 -1.99
C LEU A 780 18.00 26.96 -2.58
N ILE A 781 18.74 25.88 -2.36
CA ILE A 781 20.13 25.75 -2.81
C ILE A 781 20.27 24.57 -3.76
N HIS A 782 19.93 23.37 -3.30
CA HIS A 782 20.17 22.12 -4.03
C HIS A 782 19.34 22.03 -5.32
N VAL A 783 18.03 22.23 -5.23
CA VAL A 783 17.10 22.19 -6.37
C VAL A 783 17.49 23.26 -7.41
N PRO A 784 17.63 24.56 -7.05
CA PRO A 784 18.10 25.59 -7.97
C PRO A 784 19.44 25.25 -8.65
N PHE A 785 20.44 24.85 -7.87
CA PHE A 785 21.76 24.48 -8.39
C PHE A 785 21.66 23.31 -9.38
N ARG A 786 20.99 22.22 -9.01
CA ARG A 786 20.80 21.06 -9.89
C ARG A 786 19.96 21.39 -11.12
N GLY A 787 18.92 22.22 -10.99
CA GLY A 787 18.07 22.61 -12.11
C GLY A 787 18.81 23.45 -13.15
N ILE A 788 19.54 24.48 -12.72
CA ILE A 788 20.34 25.34 -13.61
C ILE A 788 21.46 24.53 -14.26
N THR A 789 22.19 23.73 -13.48
CA THR A 789 23.28 22.91 -14.02
C THR A 789 22.76 21.85 -14.97
N ASN A 790 21.63 21.19 -14.68
CA ASN A 790 21.01 20.24 -15.61
C ASN A 790 20.56 20.91 -16.91
N LEU A 791 19.99 22.12 -16.86
CA LEU A 791 19.63 22.87 -18.06
C LEU A 791 20.87 23.12 -18.92
N LEU A 792 21.96 23.64 -18.34
CA LEU A 792 23.22 23.90 -19.04
C LEU A 792 23.86 22.60 -19.59
N ILE A 793 23.91 21.53 -18.79
CA ILE A 793 24.45 20.23 -19.22
C ILE A 793 23.64 19.68 -20.40
N LYS A 794 22.30 19.80 -20.36
CA LYS A 794 21.42 19.33 -21.43
C LYS A 794 21.50 20.17 -22.69
N THR A 795 21.62 21.50 -22.58
CA THR A 795 21.83 22.34 -23.77
C THR A 795 23.17 22.02 -24.43
N LEU A 796 24.24 21.88 -23.64
CA LEU A 796 25.55 21.44 -24.15
C LEU A 796 25.49 20.03 -24.75
N ALA A 797 24.70 19.12 -24.16
CA ALA A 797 24.52 17.76 -24.69
C ALA A 797 23.80 17.72 -26.04
N ILE A 798 22.74 18.53 -26.20
CA ILE A 798 22.00 18.66 -27.46
C ILE A 798 22.89 19.31 -28.52
N LEU A 799 23.60 20.38 -28.16
CA LEU A 799 24.60 20.98 -29.04
C LEU A 799 25.78 20.05 -29.32
N GLY A 800 26.04 19.05 -28.47
CA GLY A 800 27.09 18.07 -28.71
C GLY A 800 26.71 16.98 -29.72
N ASN A 801 25.41 16.67 -29.82
CA ASN A 801 24.86 15.60 -30.66
C ASN A 801 23.54 16.07 -31.29
N ILE A 802 23.60 16.90 -32.33
CA ILE A 802 22.45 17.45 -33.06
C ILE A 802 21.79 16.39 -33.95
N SER A 803 22.55 15.41 -34.44
CA SER A 803 22.01 14.29 -35.23
C SER A 803 21.02 13.45 -34.42
N ALA A 804 21.29 13.21 -33.14
CA ALA A 804 20.49 12.36 -32.25
C ALA A 804 19.00 12.80 -32.10
N PRO A 805 18.65 14.07 -31.83
CA PRO A 805 17.26 14.51 -31.88
C PRO A 805 16.68 14.45 -33.30
N GLY A 806 17.50 14.63 -34.34
CA GLY A 806 17.09 14.45 -35.73
C GLY A 806 16.65 13.02 -36.04
N GLU A 807 17.46 12.02 -35.66
CA GLU A 807 17.15 10.59 -35.76
C GLU A 807 15.86 10.23 -35.00
N LEU A 808 15.66 10.82 -33.81
CA LEU A 808 14.44 10.59 -33.04
C LEU A 808 13.21 11.13 -33.78
N LEU A 809 13.30 12.33 -34.35
CA LEU A 809 12.19 12.91 -35.13
C LEU A 809 11.89 12.10 -36.40
N ILE A 810 12.93 11.57 -37.08
CA ILE A 810 12.72 10.66 -38.21
C ILE A 810 12.08 9.35 -37.75
N SER A 811 12.54 8.77 -36.64
CA SER A 811 11.92 7.56 -36.06
C SER A 811 10.45 7.79 -35.68
N PHE A 812 10.12 8.98 -35.19
CA PHE A 812 8.75 9.36 -34.87
C PHE A 812 7.90 9.56 -36.13
N SER A 813 8.46 10.13 -37.20
CA SER A 813 7.75 10.32 -38.46
C SER A 813 7.47 9.02 -39.23
N THR A 814 8.38 8.04 -39.10
CA THR A 814 8.30 6.71 -39.74
C THR A 814 7.51 5.69 -38.91
N ARG A 815 6.90 6.12 -37.79
CA ARG A 815 6.01 5.28 -36.97
C ARG A 815 4.88 4.67 -37.81
N GLU A 816 4.37 3.50 -37.41
CA GLU A 816 3.23 2.89 -38.08
C GLU A 816 2.03 3.87 -38.19
N PRO A 817 1.30 3.89 -39.32
CA PRO A 817 0.09 4.72 -39.48
C PRO A 817 -0.85 4.53 -38.29
N SER A 818 -1.36 5.65 -37.75
CA SER A 818 -2.33 5.55 -36.67
C SER A 818 -3.53 4.72 -37.13
N LYS A 819 -4.05 3.84 -36.26
CA LYS A 819 -5.29 3.11 -36.54
C LYS A 819 -6.37 4.13 -36.89
N ASN A 820 -7.19 3.85 -37.90
CA ASN A 820 -8.28 4.74 -38.29
C ASN A 820 -9.22 5.00 -37.10
N LEU A 821 -9.05 6.14 -36.43
CA LEU A 821 -9.78 6.51 -35.21
C LEU A 821 -11.25 6.79 -35.50
N ILE A 822 -11.56 7.17 -36.75
CA ILE A 822 -12.91 7.49 -37.24
C ILE A 822 -13.68 6.21 -37.58
N ALA A 823 -13.03 5.21 -38.20
CA ALA A 823 -13.69 3.94 -38.55
C ALA A 823 -14.22 3.19 -37.32
N ASN A 824 -13.61 3.37 -36.16
CA ASN A 824 -14.04 2.79 -34.89
C ASN A 824 -14.96 3.73 -34.08
N PHE A 825 -15.45 4.82 -34.66
CA PHE A 825 -16.45 5.67 -34.00
C PHE A 825 -17.81 4.98 -34.03
N ARG A 826 -18.37 4.82 -32.84
CA ARG A 826 -19.74 4.36 -32.63
C ARG A 826 -20.40 5.33 -31.69
N PHE A 827 -21.68 5.63 -31.94
CA PHE A 827 -22.51 6.32 -30.97
C PHE A 827 -22.52 5.53 -29.65
N SER A 828 -22.68 6.23 -28.54
CA SER A 828 -22.70 5.58 -27.22
C SER A 828 -23.80 4.50 -27.16
N PRO A 829 -23.50 3.25 -26.77
CA PRO A 829 -24.52 2.20 -26.63
C PRO A 829 -25.52 2.50 -25.50
N LEU A 830 -25.36 3.61 -24.76
CA LEU A 830 -26.27 4.09 -23.72
C LEU A 830 -27.47 4.88 -24.28
N TYR A 831 -27.53 5.12 -25.59
CA TYR A 831 -28.71 5.70 -26.23
C TYR A 831 -29.93 4.82 -26.04
N GLY A 832 -31.07 5.46 -25.79
CA GLY A 832 -32.35 4.79 -25.61
C GLY A 832 -32.98 5.07 -24.25
N PHE A 833 -34.21 4.61 -24.12
CA PHE A 833 -35.02 4.73 -22.91
C PHE A 833 -35.08 3.38 -22.20
N THR A 834 -34.87 3.38 -20.89
CA THR A 834 -35.09 2.19 -20.07
C THR A 834 -36.44 2.31 -19.38
N SER A 835 -37.14 1.19 -19.24
CA SER A 835 -38.43 1.17 -18.55
C SER A 835 -38.28 1.74 -17.12
N PRO A 836 -39.16 2.67 -16.69
CA PRO A 836 -39.17 3.15 -15.31
C PRO A 836 -39.74 2.12 -14.34
N PHE A 837 -40.45 1.11 -14.87
CA PHE A 837 -41.11 0.08 -14.09
C PHE A 837 -40.16 -1.07 -13.75
N GLY A 838 -40.15 -1.46 -12.48
CA GLY A 838 -39.43 -2.64 -12.01
C GLY A 838 -39.88 -3.09 -10.62
N ARG A 839 -39.35 -4.22 -10.18
CA ARG A 839 -39.54 -4.73 -8.81
C ARG A 839 -38.29 -4.41 -8.00
N PHE A 840 -38.40 -3.45 -7.08
CA PHE A 840 -37.30 -2.88 -6.29
C PHE A 840 -37.38 -3.21 -4.80
N SER A 841 -38.55 -3.61 -4.32
CA SER A 841 -38.76 -4.02 -2.93
C SER A 841 -39.83 -5.12 -2.89
N ASP A 842 -39.68 -6.05 -1.94
CA ASP A 842 -40.74 -7.02 -1.62
C ASP A 842 -41.91 -6.38 -0.87
N ASN A 843 -41.71 -5.18 -0.29
CA ASN A 843 -42.81 -4.41 0.27
C ASN A 843 -43.58 -3.69 -0.85
N PRO A 844 -44.89 -3.96 -1.04
CA PRO A 844 -45.66 -3.42 -2.15
C PRO A 844 -45.76 -1.89 -2.13
N PHE A 845 -45.90 -1.26 -0.95
CA PHE A 845 -45.98 0.20 -0.82
C PHE A 845 -44.67 0.87 -1.22
N VAL A 846 -43.55 0.36 -0.70
CA VAL A 846 -42.21 0.88 -1.03
C VAL A 846 -41.91 0.69 -2.51
N ASN A 847 -42.27 -0.46 -3.08
CA ASN A 847 -42.10 -0.72 -4.50
C ASN A 847 -42.94 0.24 -5.36
N ILE A 848 -44.18 0.54 -4.97
CA ILE A 848 -45.04 1.53 -5.65
C ILE A 848 -44.43 2.93 -5.54
N SER A 849 -44.01 3.36 -4.35
CA SER A 849 -43.37 4.68 -4.15
C SER A 849 -42.10 4.85 -4.99
N ILE A 850 -41.23 3.83 -5.06
CA ILE A 850 -40.03 3.85 -5.90
C ILE A 850 -40.40 3.95 -7.38
N ASN A 851 -41.39 3.17 -7.83
CA ASN A 851 -41.87 3.23 -9.20
C ASN A 851 -42.47 4.62 -9.53
N ILE A 852 -43.23 5.25 -8.63
CA ILE A 852 -43.78 6.61 -8.82
C ILE A 852 -42.66 7.64 -8.96
N ILE A 853 -41.67 7.62 -8.05
CA ILE A 853 -40.50 8.52 -8.11
C ILE A 853 -39.76 8.31 -9.43
N ARG A 854 -39.54 7.06 -9.85
CA ARG A 854 -38.89 6.76 -11.13
C ARG A 854 -39.71 7.26 -12.32
N VAL A 855 -41.03 7.12 -12.32
CA VAL A 855 -41.89 7.63 -13.41
C VAL A 855 -41.83 9.16 -13.49
N LEU A 856 -41.75 9.86 -12.36
CA LEU A 856 -41.64 11.33 -12.33
C LEU A 856 -40.27 11.85 -12.79
N TYR A 857 -39.19 11.23 -12.32
CA TYR A 857 -37.83 11.78 -12.51
C TYR A 857 -37.00 11.09 -13.60
N LEU A 858 -37.24 9.81 -13.91
CA LEU A 858 -36.42 9.06 -14.87
C LEU A 858 -36.65 9.52 -16.33
N PRO A 859 -37.90 9.72 -16.82
CA PRO A 859 -38.13 10.19 -18.19
C PRO A 859 -37.48 11.54 -18.53
N PRO A 860 -37.61 12.62 -17.71
CA PRO A 860 -36.95 13.89 -18.02
C PRO A 860 -35.42 13.78 -17.95
N LEU A 861 -34.88 12.96 -17.04
CA LEU A 861 -33.45 12.73 -16.93
C LEU A 861 -32.91 11.92 -18.12
N GLN A 862 -33.67 10.94 -18.62
CA GLN A 862 -33.35 10.19 -19.84
C GLN A 862 -33.47 11.06 -21.10
N LEU A 863 -34.42 12.00 -21.14
CA LEU A 863 -34.51 13.01 -22.20
C LEU A 863 -33.26 13.89 -22.23
N ILE A 864 -32.84 14.44 -21.08
CA ILE A 864 -31.60 15.24 -20.97
C ILE A 864 -30.39 14.39 -21.35
N LYS A 865 -30.33 13.13 -20.89
CA LYS A 865 -29.27 12.17 -21.25
C LYS A 865 -29.19 11.99 -22.77
N ASN A 866 -30.31 11.65 -23.43
CA ASN A 866 -30.34 11.29 -24.84
C ASN A 866 -30.25 12.50 -25.79
N LEU A 867 -30.76 13.68 -25.41
CA LEU A 867 -30.80 14.86 -26.27
C LEU A 867 -29.65 15.85 -26.04
N VAL A 868 -29.09 15.91 -24.82
CA VAL A 868 -28.07 16.92 -24.47
C VAL A 868 -26.74 16.24 -24.14
N ILE A 869 -26.72 15.35 -23.15
CA ILE A 869 -25.46 14.83 -22.58
C ILE A 869 -24.75 13.91 -23.58
N LEU A 870 -25.41 12.86 -24.06
CA LEU A 870 -24.80 11.89 -24.97
C LEU A 870 -24.40 12.52 -26.32
N PRO A 871 -25.25 13.35 -26.99
CA PRO A 871 -24.84 14.02 -28.22
C PRO A 871 -23.65 14.96 -28.03
N LEU A 872 -23.58 15.70 -26.93
CA LEU A 872 -22.43 16.56 -26.64
C LEU A 872 -21.14 15.74 -26.48
N LEU A 873 -21.20 14.63 -25.73
CA LEU A 873 -20.05 13.73 -25.55
C LEU A 873 -19.62 13.08 -26.86
N ASP A 874 -20.57 12.68 -27.70
CA ASP A 874 -20.28 12.05 -28.98
C ASP A 874 -19.72 13.05 -29.99
N VAL A 875 -20.18 14.30 -30.00
CA VAL A 875 -19.59 15.39 -30.79
C VAL A 875 -18.17 15.70 -30.33
N ILE A 876 -17.92 15.77 -29.01
CA ILE A 876 -16.56 15.99 -28.47
C ILE A 876 -15.64 14.82 -28.84
N SER A 877 -16.10 13.58 -28.68
CA SER A 877 -15.38 12.36 -29.04
C SER A 877 -15.06 12.32 -30.54
N PHE A 878 -16.05 12.57 -31.40
CA PHE A 878 -15.87 12.61 -32.84
C PHE A 878 -14.90 13.71 -33.25
N SER A 879 -15.08 14.94 -32.72
CA SER A 879 -14.21 16.09 -33.01
C SER A 879 -12.76 15.81 -32.59
N THR A 880 -12.56 15.19 -31.43
CA THR A 880 -11.23 14.81 -30.95
C THR A 880 -10.57 13.77 -31.85
N ARG A 881 -11.31 12.72 -32.25
CA ARG A 881 -10.80 11.68 -33.17
C ARG A 881 -10.49 12.26 -34.55
N LEU A 882 -11.35 13.13 -35.08
CA LEU A 882 -11.15 13.82 -36.36
C LEU A 882 -9.89 14.68 -36.29
N PHE A 883 -9.73 15.48 -35.24
CA PHE A 883 -8.56 16.31 -35.00
C PHE A 883 -7.27 15.50 -34.90
N LEU A 884 -7.27 14.40 -34.13
CA LEU A 884 -6.11 13.50 -34.03
C LEU A 884 -5.77 12.82 -35.36
N THR A 885 -6.79 12.44 -36.15
CA THR A 885 -6.61 11.84 -37.48
C THR A 885 -6.00 12.85 -38.46
N ALA A 886 -6.39 14.12 -38.38
CA ALA A 886 -5.79 15.19 -39.18
C ALA A 886 -4.38 15.57 -38.71
N LEU A 887 -4.10 15.52 -37.40
CA LEU A 887 -2.78 15.81 -36.85
C LEU A 887 -1.73 14.75 -37.18
N ASP A 888 -2.09 13.47 -37.30
CA ASP A 888 -1.13 12.40 -37.57
C ASP A 888 -0.27 12.65 -38.83
N PRO A 889 -0.84 12.93 -40.02
CA PRO A 889 -0.04 13.23 -41.21
C PRO A 889 0.73 14.56 -41.09
N ILE A 890 0.15 15.60 -40.49
CA ILE A 890 0.80 16.91 -40.31
C ILE A 890 2.06 16.76 -39.45
N THR A 891 1.93 16.06 -38.31
CA THR A 891 3.05 15.85 -37.40
C THR A 891 4.14 14.99 -38.02
N ARG A 892 3.79 13.96 -38.82
CA ARG A 892 4.78 13.14 -39.55
C ARG A 892 5.58 13.96 -40.54
N ILE A 893 4.91 14.77 -41.37
CA ILE A 893 5.59 15.59 -42.38
C ILE A 893 6.52 16.60 -41.70
N MET A 894 6.03 17.31 -40.68
CA MET A 894 6.84 18.29 -39.95
C MET A 894 8.04 17.63 -39.26
N THR A 895 7.84 16.50 -38.58
CA THR A 895 8.92 15.80 -37.87
C THR A 895 9.93 15.16 -38.83
N TYR A 896 9.49 14.64 -39.98
CA TYR A 896 10.39 14.14 -41.02
C TYR A 896 11.27 15.26 -41.60
N ALA A 897 10.66 16.40 -41.94
CA ALA A 897 11.36 17.55 -42.51
C ALA A 897 12.38 18.12 -41.51
N VAL A 898 11.95 18.40 -40.28
CA VAL A 898 12.84 18.91 -39.22
C VAL A 898 13.93 17.89 -38.87
N GLY A 899 13.57 16.60 -38.77
CA GLY A 899 14.51 15.53 -38.48
C GLY A 899 15.60 15.40 -39.54
N SER A 900 15.22 15.42 -40.82
CA SER A 900 16.17 15.35 -41.94
C SER A 900 17.14 16.52 -41.94
N VAL A 901 16.66 17.74 -41.66
CA VAL A 901 17.51 18.94 -41.54
C VAL A 901 18.49 18.82 -40.37
N LEU A 902 18.03 18.32 -39.21
CA LEU A 902 18.90 18.16 -38.05
C LEU A 902 19.98 17.09 -38.26
N ILE A 903 19.69 16.01 -38.97
CA ILE A 903 20.70 14.99 -39.29
C ILE A 903 21.76 15.56 -40.24
N THR A 904 21.35 16.23 -41.32
CA THR A 904 22.31 16.76 -42.30
C THR A 904 23.21 17.84 -41.69
N VAL A 905 22.66 18.69 -40.81
CA VAL A 905 23.46 19.65 -40.02
C VAL A 905 24.34 18.92 -38.99
N GLY A 906 23.79 17.89 -38.34
CA GLY A 906 24.47 17.10 -37.31
C GLY A 906 25.69 16.33 -37.84
N GLU A 907 25.65 15.78 -39.05
CA GLU A 907 26.78 15.04 -39.65
C GLU A 907 28.09 15.86 -39.69
N ALA A 908 28.00 17.16 -39.97
CA ALA A 908 29.13 18.07 -39.96
C ALA A 908 29.44 18.64 -38.57
N TRP A 909 28.41 18.97 -37.79
CA TRP A 909 28.56 19.62 -36.50
C TRP A 909 29.04 18.66 -35.40
N ASP A 910 28.45 17.47 -35.30
CA ASP A 910 28.70 16.51 -34.24
C ASP A 910 30.14 15.98 -34.27
N ASN A 911 30.68 15.81 -35.49
CA ASN A 911 32.07 15.39 -35.73
C ASN A 911 33.10 16.52 -35.60
N SER A 912 32.68 17.77 -35.37
CA SER A 912 33.56 18.94 -35.21
C SER A 912 33.38 19.60 -33.84
N PHE A 913 32.61 20.69 -33.76
CA PHE A 913 32.33 21.42 -32.53
C PHE A 913 31.53 20.59 -31.52
N GLY A 914 30.72 19.64 -31.99
CA GLY A 914 29.92 18.75 -31.16
C GLY A 914 30.73 17.93 -30.15
N ILE A 915 31.94 17.49 -30.52
CA ILE A 915 32.86 16.78 -29.61
C ILE A 915 33.20 17.65 -28.39
N LEU A 916 33.50 18.94 -28.61
CA LEU A 916 33.83 19.88 -27.54
C LEU A 916 32.63 20.11 -26.62
N PHE A 917 31.43 20.29 -27.19
CA PHE A 917 30.19 20.46 -26.42
C PHE A 917 29.81 19.20 -25.63
N ALA A 918 29.95 18.01 -26.22
CA ALA A 918 29.69 16.74 -25.55
C ALA A 918 30.70 16.46 -24.42
N ALA A 919 31.98 16.73 -24.65
CA ALA A 919 33.02 16.62 -23.62
C ALA A 919 32.79 17.64 -22.49
N SER A 920 32.43 18.88 -22.83
CA SER A 920 32.11 19.94 -21.86
C SER A 920 30.87 19.57 -21.03
N SER A 921 29.84 18.98 -21.63
CA SER A 921 28.65 18.49 -20.93
C SER A 921 29.02 17.43 -19.88
N LYS A 922 29.82 16.42 -20.25
CA LYS A 922 30.31 15.39 -19.33
C LYS A 922 31.22 15.96 -18.24
N GLY A 923 32.15 16.84 -18.60
CA GLY A 923 33.05 17.51 -17.67
C GLY A 923 32.31 18.37 -16.65
N MET A 924 31.34 19.15 -17.12
CA MET A 924 30.48 19.98 -16.28
C MET A 924 29.61 19.11 -15.36
N ALA A 925 29.02 18.03 -15.87
CA ALA A 925 28.27 17.08 -15.03
C ALA A 925 29.15 16.48 -13.92
N SER A 926 30.37 16.07 -14.24
CA SER A 926 31.34 15.54 -13.26
C SER A 926 31.73 16.60 -12.21
N ALA A 927 32.00 17.84 -12.64
CA ALA A 927 32.34 18.94 -11.73
C ALA A 927 31.17 19.29 -10.81
N CYS A 928 29.95 19.39 -11.34
CA CYS A 928 28.75 19.65 -10.54
C CYS A 928 28.46 18.52 -9.55
N ASN A 929 28.62 17.25 -9.95
CA ASN A 929 28.49 16.11 -9.03
C ASN A 929 29.55 16.16 -7.92
N TRP A 930 30.78 16.58 -8.24
CA TRP A 930 31.82 16.75 -7.22
C TRP A 930 31.48 17.85 -6.21
N ILE A 931 31.01 19.02 -6.68
CA ILE A 931 30.56 20.13 -5.81
C ILE A 931 29.41 19.68 -4.91
N ASP A 932 28.41 19.03 -5.50
CA ASP A 932 27.23 18.56 -4.80
C ASP A 932 27.58 17.49 -3.74
N ASN A 933 28.46 16.55 -4.08
CA ASN A 933 28.97 15.58 -3.12
C ASN A 933 29.71 16.24 -1.96
N LYS A 934 30.53 17.25 -2.22
CA LYS A 934 31.22 17.99 -1.14
C LYS A 934 30.23 18.72 -0.26
N ALA A 935 29.27 19.44 -0.83
CA ALA A 935 28.20 20.10 -0.07
C ALA A 935 27.38 19.09 0.75
N SER A 936 27.04 17.94 0.15
CA SER A 936 26.34 16.85 0.81
C SER A 936 27.15 16.27 1.97
N THR A 937 28.46 16.04 1.82
CA THR A 937 29.30 15.55 2.93
C THR A 937 29.36 16.51 4.11
N VAL A 938 29.44 17.81 3.85
CA VAL A 938 29.40 18.85 4.90
C VAL A 938 28.03 18.84 5.60
N LYS A 939 26.95 18.85 4.80
CA LYS A 939 25.57 18.76 5.30
C LYS A 939 25.36 17.53 6.17
N GLN A 940 25.77 16.35 5.71
CA GLN A 940 25.61 15.09 6.46
C GLN A 940 26.48 15.05 7.72
N THR A 941 27.64 15.70 7.72
CA THR A 941 28.49 15.76 8.92
C THR A 941 27.86 16.66 9.99
N ALA A 942 27.30 17.81 9.58
CA ALA A 942 26.54 18.68 10.49
C ALA A 942 25.28 17.98 11.03
N LEU A 943 24.51 17.33 10.15
CA LEU A 943 23.32 16.57 10.55
C LEU A 943 23.66 15.40 11.47
N SER A 944 24.71 14.63 11.16
CA SER A 944 25.20 13.55 12.00
C SER A 944 25.59 14.05 13.38
N PHE A 945 26.21 15.23 13.48
CA PHE A 945 26.52 15.83 14.77
C PHE A 945 25.25 16.19 15.56
N ILE A 946 24.28 16.85 14.91
CA ILE A 946 23.00 17.21 15.53
C ILE A 946 22.25 15.96 16.00
N GLU A 947 22.06 14.97 15.13
CA GLU A 947 21.32 13.74 15.45
C GLU A 947 22.01 12.91 16.53
N ASN A 948 23.34 12.89 16.59
CA ASN A 948 24.07 12.26 17.69
C ASN A 948 23.78 12.94 19.03
N GLN A 949 23.82 14.28 19.07
CA GLN A 949 23.47 15.04 20.29
C GLN A 949 22.02 14.81 20.71
N ARG A 950 21.09 14.80 19.74
CA ARG A 950 19.66 14.50 19.99
C ARG A 950 19.47 13.11 20.57
N GLY A 951 20.15 12.10 20.02
CA GLY A 951 20.12 10.72 20.52
C GLY A 951 20.64 10.61 21.97
N GLN A 952 21.77 11.25 22.26
CA GLN A 952 22.36 11.28 23.60
C GLN A 952 21.47 12.01 24.63
N LEU A 953 20.92 13.17 24.26
CA LEU A 953 19.98 13.93 25.09
C LEU A 953 18.73 13.13 25.40
N TYR A 954 18.18 12.45 24.38
CA TYR A 954 17.01 11.60 24.55
C TYR A 954 17.29 10.44 25.49
N HIS A 955 18.38 9.69 25.25
CA HIS A 955 18.76 8.58 26.12
C HIS A 955 19.00 9.04 27.57
N TRP A 956 19.65 10.19 27.76
CA TRP A 956 19.88 10.76 29.09
C TRP A 956 18.56 11.02 29.85
N ALA A 957 17.52 11.54 29.19
CA ALA A 957 16.29 11.95 29.86
C ALA A 957 15.18 10.90 29.88
N PHE A 958 15.09 10.03 28.87
CA PHE A 958 13.93 9.19 28.61
C PHE A 958 14.22 7.67 28.55
N ALA A 959 15.48 7.21 28.65
CA ALA A 959 15.80 5.79 28.46
C ALA A 959 14.97 4.81 29.33
N GLN A 960 14.69 5.15 30.58
CA GLN A 960 13.90 4.30 31.48
C GLN A 960 12.42 4.20 31.09
N GLU A 961 11.85 5.28 30.54
CA GLU A 961 10.47 5.28 30.04
C GLU A 961 10.39 4.58 28.69
N ASP A 962 11.40 4.80 27.84
CA ASP A 962 11.48 4.23 26.49
C ASP A 962 11.54 2.70 26.51
N HIS A 963 12.27 2.11 27.49
CA HIS A 963 12.32 0.67 27.72
C HIS A 963 10.96 0.04 28.05
N LYS A 964 10.04 0.80 28.67
CA LYS A 964 8.69 0.31 28.98
C LYS A 964 7.75 0.37 27.76
N LEU A 965 8.05 1.22 26.78
CA LEU A 965 7.22 1.44 25.59
C LEU A 965 7.54 0.46 24.45
N HIS A 966 8.79 0.02 24.33
CA HIS A 966 9.19 -0.90 23.27
C HIS A 966 8.81 -2.35 23.60
N SER A 967 7.96 -2.94 22.76
CA SER A 967 7.66 -4.37 22.78
C SER A 967 8.34 -5.09 21.62
N THR A 968 8.78 -6.31 21.84
CA THR A 968 9.11 -7.24 20.75
C THR A 968 7.83 -7.66 20.05
N LEU A 969 7.89 -7.87 18.73
CA LEU A 969 6.74 -8.37 18.00
C LEU A 969 6.64 -9.88 18.22
N ASP A 970 5.58 -10.31 18.91
CA ASP A 970 5.19 -11.73 19.02
C ASP A 970 4.17 -12.07 17.94
N ASP A 971 4.21 -13.31 17.43
CA ASP A 971 3.33 -13.76 16.33
C ASP A 971 1.88 -13.68 16.79
N ALA A 972 1.63 -13.89 18.09
CA ALA A 972 0.35 -13.62 18.73
C ALA A 972 -0.21 -12.21 18.42
N LYS A 973 0.66 -11.18 18.34
CA LYS A 973 0.24 -9.80 18.06
C LYS A 973 -0.28 -9.62 16.62
N TYR A 974 0.22 -10.42 15.67
CA TYR A 974 -0.23 -10.39 14.27
C TYR A 974 -1.68 -10.85 14.15
N TYR A 975 -2.07 -11.89 14.88
CA TYR A 975 -3.44 -12.41 14.88
C TYR A 975 -4.37 -11.62 15.80
N SER A 976 -3.88 -11.10 16.92
CA SER A 976 -4.70 -10.28 17.82
C SER A 976 -5.09 -8.93 17.22
N SER A 977 -4.26 -8.37 16.32
CA SER A 977 -4.56 -7.10 15.66
C SER A 977 -5.70 -7.20 14.65
N ASP A 978 -5.83 -8.36 13.98
CA ASP A 978 -6.96 -8.64 13.10
C ASP A 978 -7.31 -10.14 13.19
N PRO A 979 -8.39 -10.49 13.91
CA PRO A 979 -8.80 -11.89 14.08
C PRO A 979 -9.02 -12.64 12.76
N ARG A 980 -9.30 -11.93 11.65
CA ARG A 980 -9.47 -12.55 10.33
C ARG A 980 -8.21 -13.24 9.82
N ARG A 981 -7.03 -12.82 10.26
CA ARG A 981 -5.76 -13.42 9.82
C ARG A 981 -5.61 -14.88 10.21
N TYR A 982 -6.31 -15.32 11.26
CA TYR A 982 -6.36 -16.74 11.61
C TYR A 982 -7.06 -17.56 10.52
N GLU A 983 -8.14 -17.04 9.94
CA GLU A 983 -8.85 -17.68 8.81
C GLU A 983 -7.99 -17.76 7.54
N LEU A 984 -7.01 -16.87 7.41
CA LEU A 984 -6.12 -16.81 6.25
C LEU A 984 -4.98 -17.84 6.31
N ILE A 985 -4.83 -18.58 7.41
CA ILE A 985 -3.86 -19.69 7.53
C ILE A 985 -4.58 -21.02 7.29
N PRO A 986 -3.95 -22.01 6.64
CA PRO A 986 -4.53 -23.33 6.51
C PRO A 986 -4.87 -23.94 7.90
N HIS A 987 -6.15 -24.22 8.12
CA HIS A 987 -6.68 -24.85 9.34
C HIS A 987 -7.75 -25.89 8.96
N SER A 988 -8.07 -26.84 9.84
CA SER A 988 -9.13 -27.83 9.59
C SER A 988 -10.53 -27.24 9.81
N ASN A 989 -11.57 -27.82 9.21
CA ASN A 989 -12.95 -27.34 9.35
C ASN A 989 -13.45 -27.30 10.82
N SER A 990 -12.94 -28.19 11.67
CA SER A 990 -13.21 -28.21 13.12
C SER A 990 -12.59 -27.02 13.87
N HIS A 991 -11.65 -26.31 13.25
CA HIS A 991 -10.90 -25.20 13.82
C HIS A 991 -11.12 -23.88 13.06
N CYS A 992 -12.13 -23.81 12.18
CA CYS A 992 -12.52 -22.56 11.52
C CYS A 992 -13.32 -21.69 12.50
N LEU A 993 -12.76 -20.55 12.91
CA LEU A 993 -13.36 -19.59 13.84
C LEU A 993 -14.67 -19.03 13.27
N LEU A 994 -14.69 -18.72 11.98
CA LEU A 994 -15.90 -18.23 11.32
C LEU A 994 -16.99 -19.31 11.35
N HIS A 995 -16.70 -20.54 10.89
CA HIS A 995 -17.66 -21.65 10.92
C HIS A 995 -18.21 -21.92 12.33
N ALA A 996 -17.33 -21.88 13.33
CA ALA A 996 -17.66 -21.94 14.74
C ALA A 996 -18.64 -20.83 15.19
N LEU A 997 -18.38 -19.58 14.80
CA LEU A 997 -19.24 -18.43 15.13
C LEU A 997 -20.61 -18.51 14.44
N LEU A 998 -20.66 -19.05 13.22
CA LEU A 998 -21.87 -19.09 12.40
C LEU A 998 -22.80 -20.25 12.75
N ASN A 999 -22.26 -21.43 13.06
CA ASN A 999 -23.08 -22.60 13.36
C ASN A 999 -23.71 -22.48 14.75
N THR A 1000 -24.99 -22.15 14.79
CA THR A 1000 -25.79 -22.06 16.03
C THR A 1000 -26.54 -23.34 16.36
N ASN A 1001 -26.52 -24.33 15.47
CA ASN A 1001 -27.22 -25.58 15.69
C ASN A 1001 -26.31 -26.53 16.48
N ASN A 1002 -26.71 -26.86 17.71
CA ASN A 1002 -26.19 -27.98 18.50
C ASN A 1002 -26.50 -29.35 17.88
N GLU A 1003 -26.88 -29.41 16.60
CA GLU A 1003 -27.05 -30.65 15.88
C GLU A 1003 -25.70 -31.05 15.29
N THR A 1004 -25.16 -32.14 15.82
CA THR A 1004 -24.04 -32.88 15.28
C THR A 1004 -24.31 -33.31 13.84
N SER A 1005 -24.02 -32.46 12.86
CA SER A 1005 -23.85 -32.85 11.46
C SER A 1005 -22.37 -32.88 11.09
N PHE A 1006 -21.60 -33.72 11.80
CA PHE A 1006 -20.24 -34.08 11.37
C PHE A 1006 -20.21 -35.19 10.31
N GLN A 1007 -21.37 -35.58 9.77
CA GLN A 1007 -21.48 -36.50 8.65
C GLN A 1007 -22.62 -36.02 7.75
N GLU A 1008 -22.39 -36.06 6.43
CA GLU A 1008 -23.34 -35.75 5.33
C GLU A 1008 -23.37 -34.31 4.77
N GLU A 1009 -22.21 -33.76 4.42
CA GLU A 1009 -22.06 -33.02 3.16
C GLU A 1009 -20.81 -33.55 2.43
N CYS A 1010 -20.89 -34.81 2.03
CA CYS A 1010 -19.82 -35.52 1.33
C CYS A 1010 -20.29 -35.96 -0.07
N HIS A 1011 -20.91 -35.07 -0.85
CA HIS A 1011 -21.12 -35.33 -2.28
C HIS A 1011 -20.90 -34.04 -3.08
N HIS A 1012 -19.80 -34.05 -3.85
CA HIS A 1012 -19.31 -33.05 -4.82
C HIS A 1012 -18.15 -32.13 -4.41
N THR A 1013 -17.13 -32.67 -3.76
CA THR A 1013 -15.71 -32.39 -4.10
C THR A 1013 -14.88 -33.63 -3.70
N PRO A 1014 -14.02 -34.19 -4.56
CA PRO A 1014 -13.29 -35.41 -4.21
C PRO A 1014 -12.28 -35.13 -3.10
N SER A 1015 -12.51 -35.79 -1.96
CA SER A 1015 -11.65 -35.84 -0.79
C SER A 1015 -10.39 -36.66 -1.06
N HIS A 1016 -9.24 -35.99 -1.12
CA HIS A 1016 -7.94 -36.64 -0.90
C HIS A 1016 -7.16 -35.80 0.11
N TYR A 1017 -7.54 -35.92 1.39
CA TYR A 1017 -6.68 -35.49 2.50
C TYR A 1017 -5.85 -36.69 2.95
N GLN A 1018 -4.53 -36.54 2.97
CA GLN A 1018 -3.73 -37.16 4.02
C GLN A 1018 -3.85 -36.24 5.24
N ASN A 1019 -4.23 -36.80 6.39
CA ASN A 1019 -4.27 -36.08 7.65
C ASN A 1019 -2.87 -35.56 7.98
N LEU A 1020 -2.64 -34.26 7.82
CA LEU A 1020 -1.45 -33.56 8.31
C LEU A 1020 -1.44 -33.41 9.84
N PHE A 1021 -2.43 -33.96 10.54
CA PHE A 1021 -2.42 -34.14 11.99
C PHE A 1021 -2.51 -35.63 12.31
N THR A 1022 -1.38 -36.22 12.74
CA THR A 1022 -1.46 -37.49 13.47
C THR A 1022 -2.08 -37.19 14.83
N ILE A 1023 -3.36 -37.54 14.98
CA ILE A 1023 -4.00 -37.63 16.29
C ILE A 1023 -3.19 -38.67 17.08
N LYS A 1024 -2.37 -38.23 18.03
CA LYS A 1024 -1.99 -39.09 19.15
C LYS A 1024 -3.30 -39.42 19.87
N LYS A 1025 -3.87 -40.59 19.57
CA LYS A 1025 -4.87 -41.19 20.44
C LYS A 1025 -4.22 -41.27 21.82
N SER A 1026 -4.69 -40.48 22.77
CA SER A 1026 -4.42 -40.77 24.17
C SER A 1026 -5.03 -42.14 24.42
N SER A 1027 -4.17 -43.14 24.54
CA SER A 1027 -4.56 -44.42 25.10
C SER A 1027 -4.99 -44.14 26.53
N LYS A 1028 -6.31 -44.03 26.75
CA LYS A 1028 -6.89 -44.32 28.06
C LYS A 1028 -6.49 -45.77 28.38
N GLU A 1029 -5.47 -45.94 29.21
CA GLU A 1029 -5.30 -47.17 29.95
C GLU A 1029 -6.52 -47.32 30.84
N GLN A 1030 -7.48 -48.13 30.39
CA GLN A 1030 -8.47 -48.72 31.27
C GLN A 1030 -7.71 -49.67 32.20
N ILE A 1031 -7.37 -49.19 33.39
CA ILE A 1031 -7.02 -50.05 34.51
C ILE A 1031 -8.30 -50.80 34.89
N ILE A 1032 -8.41 -52.02 34.39
CA ILE A 1032 -9.36 -53.01 34.89
C ILE A 1032 -8.86 -53.39 36.29
N SER A 1033 -9.54 -52.91 37.32
CA SER A 1033 -9.46 -53.50 38.66
C SER A 1033 -10.55 -54.57 38.75
N CYS A 1034 -10.11 -55.81 38.82
CA CYS A 1034 -10.95 -56.95 39.12
C CYS A 1034 -10.80 -57.21 40.63
N GLN A 1035 -11.85 -56.98 41.40
CA GLN A 1035 -12.14 -57.77 42.60
C GLN A 1035 -13.61 -57.64 42.98
N ASP A 1036 -14.24 -58.80 43.05
CA ASP A 1036 -15.64 -59.10 43.35
C ASP A 1036 -16.08 -58.70 44.77
N GLN A 1037 -17.42 -58.79 44.92
CA GLN A 1037 -18.23 -58.87 46.16
C GLN A 1037 -18.68 -57.50 46.71
N SER A 1038 -19.96 -57.20 46.97
CA SER A 1038 -21.19 -58.00 46.99
C SER A 1038 -22.37 -57.08 47.38
N ILE A 1039 -23.60 -57.52 47.07
CA ILE A 1039 -24.87 -57.27 47.81
C ILE A 1039 -25.67 -55.96 47.56
N ASN A 1040 -26.76 -56.18 46.81
CA ASN A 1040 -28.17 -55.84 47.05
C ASN A 1040 -28.71 -54.38 47.14
N SER A 1041 -29.61 -54.13 46.17
CA SER A 1041 -31.04 -53.79 46.31
C SER A 1041 -31.51 -52.40 46.75
N CYS A 1042 -32.44 -51.86 45.93
CA CYS A 1042 -33.60 -51.01 46.26
C CYS A 1042 -33.28 -49.60 46.81
N ILE A 1043 -33.78 -48.49 46.26
CA ILE A 1043 -35.06 -48.16 45.61
C ILE A 1043 -34.80 -47.22 44.44
#